data_AF-A0A3A8GPW0-F1
#
_entry.id   AF-A0A3A8GPW0-F1
#
_cell.length_a   1.000
_cell.length_b   1.000
_cell.length_c   1.000
_cell.angle_alpha   90.00
_cell.angle_beta   90.00
_cell.angle_gamma   90.00
#
_symmetry.space_group_name_H-M   'P 1'
#
loop_
_entity.id
_entity.type
_entity.pdbx_description
1 polymer ?
#
loop_
_entity_poly.entity_id
_entity_poly.type
_entity_poly.pdbx_seq_one_letter_code
_entity_poly.pdbx_strand_id
1 'polypeptide(L)'
;MKRFAWPFVLLTAFSNAALGSTEPPSLSQAKLAFFPVDDRGQALSALPAGDSLTVGAQGLTPDTVYELRFALDAERIPSLKEAVGFARATTDAQGTLAPFILWFQSGVVGCPERAAPPASPYRFPSFERAQAALGGRTLLVTAQPVATDRTGKVPPMQLTVGDPVASFQLPIRAEAPARVYPSTSSGCLLNAHETGRGDLYVTGSGFQAGEPVEVSVVPNQRVWRVGDAFADVTGDAFTAAPKQVTADASGRFTVPAWSEHLQRRGAYDVIVRRPVFQPPVGHLGANDVVSYGIDTGLVLYLTYPVGGPTMDIAGRPQNTFPYFEFSDAFADTGDPVWGAVDPTYVPAAHPGGTWAAYYVVGHRTVSTWAMNTALTDVSGGIEIQQVKAGCVNGTDVVIWHPPLVQGQYDVVVDFGATVANTPADFATDGHYHEARDFLDGANQMGFQVGKDPYALGTYAVGQDSYSIDDFFPSIGGALNVDLRAVVRYPAVANGTGTAAAAGTFPLFVIQHGNHRICTTYSQDPALCTSRVPNHQGYNRLLDTLASNGIIAVSIDAYDLSGNAPQWISERGQLILKHLELWSHLNNAATYSSYPNLFAGRFTGKVNMTRISVSGHSRGGEASVSAYMQNTAFNIVAVSSIAPMDGQGYVLPASVPYFVILPAADGDITTLEGAKLYDRALGTKSSIYVYGANHNFFNTVWAAEPEPYGDDSTYNRQDYIPAVDQQRIGEAWLSAFTRLHLRNETVYADMLRGTLEFPSTAGFKIYTTHHEKVHTRLNSGAASAFTPGGAITLSTVVNPSPHQTDVVRANWTAGTATATFTVPVGQRDASAYEVLSFRVAQRVSPLNPATGSQDFRVELVGGGNTKATSTVLFDDIPKPYTHPYVNWGFQHMVLTTVRIPLHTFIMNGNGVTLNNIDTVRLRFNSPSTGDIHVDDVEFSR
;
A
#
# COMPACT_ATOMS: atom_id res chain seq x y z
N MET A 1 53.69 -31.51 -23.66
CA MET A 1 55.16 -31.48 -23.44
C MET A 1 55.48 -30.43 -22.38
N LYS A 2 56.51 -30.66 -21.53
CA LYS A 2 57.35 -29.72 -20.71
C LYS A 2 56.73 -28.33 -20.36
N ARG A 3 56.49 -27.97 -19.08
CA ARG A 3 57.46 -27.58 -17.99
C ARG A 3 58.45 -26.49 -18.44
N PHE A 4 58.82 -25.40 -17.73
CA PHE A 4 58.77 -24.92 -16.33
C PHE A 4 58.51 -23.37 -16.34
N ALA A 5 58.44 -22.53 -15.28
CA ALA A 5 58.94 -22.61 -13.90
C ALA A 5 58.16 -21.70 -12.89
N TRP A 6 58.26 -22.04 -11.60
CA TRP A 6 58.10 -21.19 -10.40
C TRP A 6 59.43 -21.27 -9.63
N PRO A 7 59.89 -20.22 -8.90
CA PRO A 7 59.57 -20.06 -7.45
C PRO A 7 59.38 -18.57 -7.03
N PHE A 8 59.00 -18.12 -5.83
CA PHE A 8 58.37 -18.58 -4.56
C PHE A 8 58.67 -17.44 -3.54
N VAL A 9 57.97 -17.39 -2.37
CA VAL A 9 58.20 -16.51 -1.18
C VAL A 9 57.55 -15.10 -1.30
N LEU A 10 56.67 -14.61 -0.41
CA LEU A 10 55.96 -15.22 0.75
C LEU A 10 54.65 -14.46 1.16
N LEU A 11 54.04 -14.95 2.25
CA LEU A 11 52.96 -14.49 3.16
C LEU A 11 52.82 -12.98 3.44
N THR A 12 51.64 -12.43 3.79
CA THR A 12 50.74 -12.88 4.89
C THR A 12 49.22 -12.70 4.69
N ALA A 13 48.47 -13.76 5.08
CA ALA A 13 47.15 -13.79 5.74
C ALA A 13 45.96 -12.91 5.26
N PHE A 14 44.99 -13.57 4.61
CA PHE A 14 43.57 -13.48 4.98
C PHE A 14 42.97 -14.89 4.96
N SER A 15 42.24 -15.27 6.01
CA SER A 15 41.68 -16.61 6.20
C SER A 15 40.16 -16.61 6.06
N ASN A 16 39.61 -17.64 5.40
CA ASN A 16 38.18 -17.85 5.20
C ASN A 16 37.37 -17.78 6.51
N ALA A 17 36.24 -17.08 6.50
CA ALA A 17 35.11 -17.32 7.39
C ALA A 17 33.98 -17.93 6.56
N ALA A 18 33.33 -18.97 7.08
CA ALA A 18 32.37 -19.78 6.34
C ALA A 18 30.96 -19.17 6.33
N LEU A 19 30.19 -19.50 5.29
CA LEU A 19 28.74 -19.28 5.22
C LEU A 19 28.05 -20.07 6.34
N GLY A 20 27.53 -19.36 7.34
CA GLY A 20 26.77 -19.92 8.45
C GLY A 20 25.28 -19.99 8.13
N SER A 21 24.65 -21.10 8.50
CA SER A 21 23.21 -21.35 8.40
C SER A 21 22.38 -20.37 9.25
N THR A 22 21.29 -19.87 8.68
CA THR A 22 20.29 -19.05 9.38
C THR A 22 19.28 -19.93 10.13
N GLU A 23 19.69 -20.53 11.25
CA GLU A 23 18.75 -20.79 12.33
C GLU A 23 18.59 -19.50 13.16
N PRO A 24 17.37 -19.14 13.61
CA PRO A 24 17.19 -17.98 14.46
C PRO A 24 17.86 -18.23 15.82
N PRO A 25 18.71 -17.30 16.33
CA PRO A 25 19.31 -17.47 17.64
C PRO A 25 18.22 -17.47 18.72
N SER A 26 18.27 -18.47 19.61
CA SER A 26 17.41 -18.54 20.79
C SER A 26 17.49 -17.25 21.60
N LEU A 27 16.33 -16.74 22.05
CA LEU A 27 16.15 -15.52 22.84
C LEU A 27 17.22 -15.34 23.94
N SER A 28 18.27 -14.59 23.62
CA SER A 28 19.16 -13.98 24.60
C SER A 28 18.68 -12.55 24.83
N GLN A 29 18.64 -12.13 26.11
CA GLN A 29 18.11 -10.83 26.52
C GLN A 29 18.73 -9.69 25.69
N ALA A 30 17.91 -9.03 24.87
CA ALA A 30 18.32 -7.82 24.17
C ALA A 30 18.75 -6.78 25.21
N LYS A 31 19.98 -6.28 25.10
CA LYS A 31 20.48 -5.23 26.00
C LYS A 31 19.71 -3.95 25.69
N LEU A 32 18.97 -3.45 26.68
CA LEU A 32 18.26 -2.18 26.61
C LEU A 32 19.17 -1.09 26.03
N ALA A 33 18.74 -0.51 24.91
CA ALA A 33 19.40 0.57 24.21
C ALA A 33 18.40 1.72 24.04
N PHE A 34 18.77 2.91 24.51
CA PHE A 34 18.01 4.13 24.32
C PHE A 34 18.98 5.20 23.83
N PHE A 35 18.73 5.76 22.65
CA PHE A 35 19.78 6.41 21.87
C PHE A 35 19.24 7.56 21.01
N PRO A 36 20.00 8.66 20.88
CA PRO A 36 19.72 9.72 19.91
C PRO A 36 20.30 9.35 18.54
N VAL A 37 19.62 9.74 17.46
CA VAL A 37 20.08 9.58 16.08
C VAL A 37 20.01 10.88 15.29
N ASP A 38 20.80 10.95 14.21
CA ASP A 38 20.70 12.01 13.21
C ASP A 38 19.56 11.77 12.20
N ASP A 39 19.45 12.65 11.20
CA ASP A 39 18.49 12.59 10.08
C ASP A 39 18.72 11.37 9.15
N ARG A 40 19.79 10.59 9.37
CA ARG A 40 20.15 9.38 8.63
C ARG A 40 20.11 8.12 9.50
N GLY A 41 19.60 8.22 10.74
CA GLY A 41 19.52 7.11 11.69
C GLY A 41 20.85 6.70 12.32
N GLN A 42 21.92 7.50 12.20
CA GLN A 42 23.22 7.22 12.81
C GLN A 42 23.29 7.77 14.24
N ALA A 43 23.96 7.05 15.14
CA ALA A 43 24.01 7.41 16.56
C ALA A 43 24.73 8.75 16.82
N LEU A 44 24.05 9.67 17.51
CA LEU A 44 24.61 10.98 17.86
C LEU A 44 25.46 10.92 19.14
N SER A 45 26.63 11.57 19.11
CA SER A 45 27.48 11.78 20.30
C SER A 45 27.32 13.16 20.94
N ALA A 46 26.69 14.10 20.24
CA ALA A 46 26.30 15.43 20.71
C ALA A 46 25.24 16.01 19.76
N LEU A 47 24.37 16.89 20.26
CA LEU A 47 23.39 17.63 19.45
C LEU A 47 23.99 19.00 19.04
N PRO A 48 24.11 19.34 17.75
CA PRO A 48 24.46 20.71 17.35
C PRO A 48 23.29 21.67 17.61
N ALA A 49 23.55 22.82 18.23
CA ALA A 49 22.48 23.75 18.59
C ALA A 49 21.74 24.29 17.35
N GLY A 50 20.44 24.04 17.32
CA GLY A 50 19.54 24.39 16.22
C GLY A 50 19.15 23.21 15.33
N ASP A 51 19.75 22.03 15.51
CA ASP A 51 19.28 20.80 14.84
C ASP A 51 18.15 20.14 15.64
N SER A 52 17.36 19.32 14.97
CA SER A 52 16.29 18.54 15.60
C SER A 52 16.88 17.30 16.29
N LEU A 53 16.32 16.95 17.44
CA LEU A 53 16.69 15.75 18.20
C LEU A 53 15.76 14.59 17.83
N THR A 54 16.30 13.56 17.20
CA THR A 54 15.60 12.29 16.96
C THR A 54 16.03 11.25 17.99
N VAL A 55 15.09 10.46 18.53
CA VAL A 55 15.38 9.42 19.54
C VAL A 55 14.70 8.10 19.20
N GLY A 56 15.36 6.99 19.49
CA GLY A 56 14.81 5.64 19.37
C GLY A 56 15.21 4.74 20.55
N ALA A 57 14.57 3.59 20.67
CA ALA A 57 14.82 2.63 21.74
C ALA A 57 14.67 1.16 21.27
N GLN A 58 15.36 0.24 21.94
CA GLN A 58 15.25 -1.21 21.75
C GLN A 58 15.37 -1.91 23.10
N GLY A 59 14.59 -2.98 23.31
CA GLY A 59 14.61 -3.77 24.55
C GLY A 59 13.89 -3.10 25.73
N LEU A 60 12.96 -2.19 25.47
CA LEU A 60 11.96 -1.74 26.44
C LEU A 60 10.89 -2.83 26.64
N THR A 61 9.98 -2.65 27.59
CA THR A 61 8.78 -3.50 27.69
C THR A 61 7.95 -3.36 26.40
N PRO A 62 7.56 -4.46 25.73
CA PRO A 62 6.66 -4.42 24.56
C PRO A 62 5.28 -3.83 24.84
N ASP A 63 4.60 -3.39 23.79
CA ASP A 63 3.19 -2.91 23.79
C ASP A 63 2.90 -1.89 24.92
N THR A 64 3.87 -1.02 25.21
CA THR A 64 3.85 -0.11 26.36
C THR A 64 4.07 1.33 25.89
N VAL A 65 3.17 2.23 26.30
CA VAL A 65 3.34 3.69 26.10
C VAL A 65 4.47 4.18 27.00
N TYR A 66 5.45 4.88 26.44
CA TYR A 66 6.47 5.60 27.18
C TYR A 66 6.26 7.10 27.08
N GLU A 67 6.38 7.80 28.20
CA GLU A 67 6.57 9.25 28.23
C GLU A 67 8.07 9.53 28.13
N LEU A 68 8.49 10.21 27.07
CA LEU A 68 9.86 10.63 26.86
C LEU A 68 9.99 12.08 27.28
N ARG A 69 10.79 12.37 28.31
CA ARG A 69 11.02 13.73 28.83
C ARG A 69 12.46 14.14 28.64
N PHE A 70 12.71 15.42 28.35
CA PHE A 70 14.05 15.98 28.30
C PHE A 70 14.20 17.31 29.05
N ALA A 71 15.38 17.54 29.61
CA ALA A 71 15.74 18.74 30.37
C ALA A 71 17.22 19.08 30.26
N LEU A 72 17.59 20.34 30.53
CA LEU A 72 18.95 20.86 30.37
C LEU A 72 19.66 21.02 31.73
N ASP A 73 20.88 20.46 31.83
CA ASP A 73 21.72 20.35 33.03
C ASP A 73 20.99 19.78 34.27
N ALA A 74 20.03 18.89 34.03
CA ALA A 74 19.24 18.23 35.06
C ALA A 74 19.83 16.86 35.43
N GLU A 75 19.83 16.52 36.72
CA GLU A 75 20.14 15.16 37.18
C GLU A 75 18.92 14.22 37.07
N ARG A 76 17.70 14.77 37.09
CA ARG A 76 16.42 14.03 37.04
C ARG A 76 15.27 14.89 36.53
N ILE A 77 14.22 14.26 35.99
CA ILE A 77 13.02 14.93 35.44
C ILE A 77 11.75 14.30 36.05
N PRO A 78 11.38 14.64 37.29
CA PRO A 78 10.34 13.93 38.03
C PRO A 78 8.93 14.21 37.50
N SER A 79 8.68 15.37 36.87
CA SER A 79 7.40 15.69 36.24
C SER A 79 7.60 16.54 34.98
N LEU A 80 6.49 16.83 34.27
CA LEU A 80 6.48 17.76 33.14
C LEU A 80 6.77 19.22 33.55
N LYS A 81 6.79 19.57 34.83
CA LYS A 81 7.16 20.92 35.30
C LYS A 81 8.64 21.23 35.15
N GLU A 82 9.49 20.21 35.25
CA GLU A 82 10.94 20.32 35.08
C GLU A 82 11.39 20.07 33.63
N ALA A 83 10.49 19.59 32.78
CA ALA A 83 10.79 19.27 31.38
C ALA A 83 10.87 20.52 30.49
N VAL A 84 11.78 20.49 29.53
CA VAL A 84 11.84 21.44 28.40
C VAL A 84 10.81 21.05 27.34
N GLY A 85 10.67 19.75 27.12
CA GLY A 85 9.69 19.14 26.23
C GLY A 85 9.47 17.68 26.59
N PHE A 86 8.43 17.11 25.98
CA PHE A 86 8.10 15.70 26.12
C PHE A 86 7.38 15.18 24.87
N ALA A 87 7.33 13.86 24.75
CA ALA A 87 6.47 13.12 23.85
C ALA A 87 5.88 11.88 24.55
N ARG A 88 4.88 11.26 23.95
CA ARG A 88 4.49 9.86 24.23
C ARG A 88 4.61 9.04 22.95
N ALA A 89 5.20 7.85 23.12
CA ALA A 89 5.53 6.90 22.06
C ALA A 89 5.25 5.47 22.55
N THR A 90 4.46 4.68 21.83
CA THR A 90 4.24 3.24 22.14
C THR A 90 5.34 2.36 21.55
N THR A 91 5.74 1.31 22.26
CA THR A 91 6.64 0.26 21.75
C THR A 91 5.91 -0.79 20.94
N ASP A 92 6.58 -1.34 19.93
CA ASP A 92 6.13 -2.54 19.23
C ASP A 92 6.17 -3.80 20.13
N ALA A 93 5.67 -4.92 19.57
CA ALA A 93 5.67 -6.24 20.20
C ALA A 93 7.08 -6.80 20.50
N GLN A 94 8.15 -6.13 20.06
CA GLN A 94 9.55 -6.45 20.31
C GLN A 94 10.20 -5.51 21.35
N GLY A 95 9.48 -4.49 21.84
CA GLY A 95 10.01 -3.51 22.79
C GLY A 95 10.87 -2.42 22.12
N THR A 96 10.60 -2.11 20.85
CA THR A 96 11.29 -1.09 20.05
C THR A 96 10.45 0.18 19.97
N LEU A 97 11.10 1.35 20.11
CA LEU A 97 10.58 2.62 19.64
C LEU A 97 11.28 2.97 18.33
N ALA A 98 10.52 3.09 17.24
CA ALA A 98 11.01 3.62 15.98
C ALA A 98 11.54 5.06 16.19
N PRO A 99 12.62 5.48 15.52
CA PRO A 99 13.16 6.82 15.72
C PRO A 99 12.18 7.93 15.30
N PHE A 100 11.93 8.90 16.18
CA PHE A 100 11.05 10.05 15.92
C PHE A 100 11.64 11.35 16.50
N ILE A 101 11.20 12.51 15.99
CA ILE A 101 11.69 13.83 16.47
C ILE A 101 11.07 14.17 17.82
N LEU A 102 11.90 14.20 18.86
CA LEU A 102 11.51 14.60 20.23
C LEU A 102 11.59 16.11 20.46
N TRP A 103 12.49 16.82 19.75
CA TRP A 103 12.65 18.28 19.90
C TRP A 103 13.06 18.94 18.58
N PHE A 104 12.18 19.76 18.01
CA PHE A 104 12.45 20.47 16.75
C PHE A 104 13.50 21.57 16.94
N GLN A 105 14.53 21.56 16.08
CA GLN A 105 15.50 22.63 15.87
C GLN A 105 16.11 23.21 17.17
N SER A 106 16.31 22.37 18.19
CA SER A 106 16.74 22.78 19.54
C SER A 106 15.95 23.98 20.10
N GLY A 107 14.64 24.06 19.80
CA GLY A 107 13.75 25.12 20.28
C GLY A 107 13.80 26.43 19.48
N VAL A 108 14.41 26.47 18.29
CA VAL A 108 14.34 27.66 17.42
C VAL A 108 12.97 27.74 16.76
N VAL A 109 12.27 28.87 16.99
CA VAL A 109 10.88 29.10 16.54
C VAL A 109 10.75 30.17 15.46
N GLY A 110 11.81 30.98 15.25
CA GLY A 110 11.83 32.02 14.23
C GLY A 110 10.87 33.18 14.47
N CYS A 111 10.34 33.73 13.38
CA CYS A 111 9.32 34.78 13.35
C CYS A 111 8.02 34.21 12.77
N PRO A 112 7.22 33.48 13.57
CA PRO A 112 5.96 32.92 13.09
C PRO A 112 4.97 34.02 12.70
N GLU A 113 4.23 33.80 11.61
CA GLU A 113 3.18 34.72 11.17
C GLU A 113 1.93 34.74 12.06
N ARG A 114 1.66 33.61 12.71
CA ARG A 114 0.58 33.46 13.68
C ARG A 114 1.00 34.11 15.00
N ALA A 115 0.03 34.35 15.88
CA ALA A 115 0.29 34.93 17.19
C ALA A 115 1.48 34.23 17.87
N ALA A 116 2.54 34.99 18.19
CA ALA A 116 3.78 34.43 18.65
C ALA A 116 3.54 33.52 19.88
N PRO A 117 4.06 32.27 19.88
CA PRO A 117 3.86 31.36 20.98
C PRO A 117 4.42 32.01 22.26
N PRO A 118 3.67 32.03 23.38
CA PRO A 118 4.09 32.73 24.58
C PRO A 118 5.50 32.34 25.07
N ALA A 119 6.15 33.30 25.71
CA ALA A 119 7.56 33.20 26.09
C ALA A 119 7.83 31.96 26.95
N SER A 120 8.63 31.03 26.41
CA SER A 120 9.18 29.88 27.12
C SER A 120 10.71 30.02 27.13
N PRO A 121 11.41 29.66 28.23
CA PRO A 121 12.85 29.87 28.38
C PRO A 121 13.71 29.18 27.32
N TYR A 122 13.13 28.23 26.58
CA TYR A 122 13.81 27.43 25.55
C TYR A 122 13.14 27.53 24.17
N ARG A 123 12.40 28.63 23.91
CA ARG A 123 11.97 29.04 22.57
C ARG A 123 12.83 30.21 22.11
N PHE A 124 13.56 30.04 21.01
CA PHE A 124 14.55 31.01 20.53
C PHE A 124 14.12 31.65 19.21
N PRO A 125 14.20 32.99 19.06
CA PRO A 125 13.80 33.67 17.82
C PRO A 125 14.84 33.50 16.68
N SER A 126 16.05 33.02 16.99
CA SER A 126 17.09 32.76 16.00
C SER A 126 18.06 31.66 16.45
N PHE A 127 18.75 31.06 15.49
CA PHE A 127 19.74 30.00 15.72
C PHE A 127 20.91 30.46 16.61
N GLU A 128 21.35 31.71 16.45
CA GLU A 128 22.46 32.29 17.23
C GLU A 128 22.08 32.45 18.71
N ARG A 129 20.80 32.74 18.99
CA ARG A 129 20.27 32.79 20.36
C ARG A 129 20.19 31.40 20.99
N ALA A 130 19.79 30.38 20.23
CA ALA A 130 19.85 28.99 20.69
C ALA A 130 21.30 28.55 20.95
N GLN A 131 22.22 28.80 20.03
CA GLN A 131 23.64 28.49 20.18
C GLN A 131 24.25 29.13 21.44
N ALA A 132 23.99 30.42 21.67
CA ALA A 132 24.47 31.14 22.85
C ALA A 132 23.84 30.68 24.18
N ALA A 133 22.61 30.15 24.15
CA ALA A 133 21.89 29.71 25.34
C ALA A 133 22.04 28.21 25.67
N LEU A 134 22.40 27.39 24.67
CA LEU A 134 22.48 25.93 24.79
C LEU A 134 23.91 25.39 24.64
N GLY A 135 24.82 26.12 23.99
CA GLY A 135 26.18 25.67 23.74
C GLY A 135 26.95 25.33 25.02
N GLY A 136 27.46 24.10 25.11
CA GLY A 136 28.19 23.59 26.28
C GLY A 136 27.30 23.07 27.41
N ARG A 137 25.97 23.15 27.29
CA ARG A 137 25.01 22.51 28.21
C ARG A 137 24.86 21.03 27.89
N THR A 138 24.33 20.26 28.84
CA THR A 138 24.04 18.83 28.66
C THR A 138 22.54 18.58 28.71
N LEU A 139 22.02 17.86 27.71
CA LEU A 139 20.64 17.40 27.69
C LEU A 139 20.55 16.06 28.43
N LEU A 140 19.68 15.96 29.44
CA LEU A 140 19.21 14.67 29.96
C LEU A 140 17.94 14.30 29.22
N VAL A 141 17.88 13.10 28.65
CA VAL A 141 16.67 12.50 28.08
C VAL A 141 16.34 11.23 28.86
N THR A 142 15.06 11.02 29.13
CA THR A 142 14.54 9.91 29.96
C THR A 142 13.29 9.31 29.35
N ALA A 143 13.08 8.00 29.50
CA ALA A 143 11.85 7.31 29.14
C ALA A 143 11.22 6.66 30.38
N GLN A 144 9.98 7.06 30.70
CA GLN A 144 9.16 6.51 31.78
C GLN A 144 8.00 5.69 31.20
N PRO A 145 7.69 4.48 31.70
CA PRO A 145 6.49 3.76 31.29
C PRO A 145 5.23 4.47 31.81
N VAL A 146 4.19 4.54 30.99
CA VAL A 146 2.87 5.07 31.35
C VAL A 146 1.93 3.89 31.63
N ALA A 147 1.14 3.99 32.69
CA ALA A 147 0.15 2.98 33.04
C ALA A 147 -0.97 2.87 31.99
N THR A 148 -1.33 1.66 31.60
CA THR A 148 -2.39 1.41 30.61
C THR A 148 -3.79 1.43 31.24
N ASP A 149 -4.75 2.12 30.63
CA ASP A 149 -6.20 1.92 30.89
C ASP A 149 -6.89 1.31 29.65
N ARG A 150 -7.07 -0.01 29.66
CA ARG A 150 -7.78 -0.74 28.60
C ARG A 150 -9.29 -0.43 28.52
N THR A 151 -9.83 0.39 29.43
CA THR A 151 -11.24 0.83 29.36
C THR A 151 -11.41 2.16 28.63
N GLY A 152 -10.33 2.90 28.36
CA GLY A 152 -10.37 4.21 27.71
C GLY A 152 -11.13 5.29 28.50
N LYS A 153 -11.34 5.08 29.81
CA LYS A 153 -12.16 5.97 30.66
C LYS A 153 -11.33 6.97 31.45
N VAL A 154 -10.09 6.62 31.77
CA VAL A 154 -9.13 7.55 32.37
C VAL A 154 -8.59 8.43 31.23
N PRO A 155 -8.76 9.77 31.29
CA PRO A 155 -8.17 10.66 30.29
C PRO A 155 -6.66 10.40 30.18
N PRO A 156 -6.07 10.31 28.98
CA PRO A 156 -4.69 9.83 28.84
C PRO A 156 -3.65 10.61 29.66
N MET A 157 -3.83 11.92 29.80
CA MET A 157 -2.94 12.77 30.60
C MET A 157 -3.09 12.60 32.12
N GLN A 158 -4.06 11.80 32.59
CA GLN A 158 -4.25 11.41 34.00
C GLN A 158 -3.68 10.02 34.31
N LEU A 159 -3.20 9.28 33.31
CA LEU A 159 -2.54 7.98 33.52
C LEU A 159 -1.25 8.16 34.32
N THR A 160 -1.00 7.23 35.25
CA THR A 160 0.19 7.29 36.12
C THR A 160 1.45 7.04 35.32
N VAL A 161 2.45 7.91 35.46
CA VAL A 161 3.78 7.76 34.83
C VAL A 161 4.75 7.23 35.87
N GLY A 162 5.47 6.15 35.55
CA GLY A 162 6.41 5.49 36.44
C GLY A 162 7.79 6.16 36.54
N ASP A 163 8.71 5.51 37.25
CA ASP A 163 10.11 5.91 37.30
C ASP A 163 10.81 5.67 35.94
N PRO A 164 11.86 6.45 35.59
CA PRO A 164 12.58 6.27 34.33
C PRO A 164 13.31 4.91 34.28
N VAL A 165 13.03 4.13 33.22
CA VAL A 165 13.68 2.83 32.98
C VAL A 165 14.86 2.94 32.01
N ALA A 166 14.91 4.00 31.21
CA ALA A 166 16.01 4.32 30.31
C ALA A 166 16.33 5.82 30.34
N SER A 167 17.61 6.16 30.16
CA SER A 167 18.07 7.54 30.05
C SER A 167 19.41 7.65 29.33
N PHE A 168 19.66 8.76 28.66
CA PHE A 168 21.00 9.15 28.20
C PHE A 168 21.25 10.63 28.46
N GLN A 169 22.54 11.00 28.50
CA GLN A 169 22.98 12.39 28.50
C GLN A 169 23.63 12.71 27.16
N LEU A 170 23.28 13.85 26.57
CA LEU A 170 23.75 14.30 25.26
C LEU A 170 24.29 15.74 25.36
N PRO A 171 25.61 15.97 25.20
CA PRO A 171 26.16 17.32 25.17
C PRO A 171 25.61 18.13 23.99
N ILE A 172 25.40 19.43 24.18
CA ILE A 172 24.99 20.35 23.10
C ILE A 172 26.19 21.16 22.63
N ARG A 173 26.48 21.12 21.32
CA ARG A 173 27.58 21.88 20.70
C ARG A 173 27.09 23.26 20.24
N ALA A 174 27.90 24.28 20.52
CA ALA A 174 27.64 25.65 20.06
C ALA A 174 27.84 25.81 18.54
N GLU A 175 28.80 25.09 17.97
CA GLU A 175 29.05 25.06 16.53
C GLU A 175 28.00 24.17 15.85
N ALA A 176 27.22 24.76 14.94
CA ALA A 176 26.36 24.03 14.02
C ALA A 176 27.07 23.88 12.67
N PRO A 177 26.81 22.78 11.92
CA PRO A 177 27.22 22.68 10.52
C PRO A 177 26.55 23.76 9.66
N ALA A 178 27.00 23.89 8.41
CA ALA A 178 26.34 24.77 7.45
C ALA A 178 24.86 24.41 7.32
N ARG A 179 23.97 25.39 7.46
CA ARG A 179 22.52 25.20 7.36
C ARG A 179 21.87 26.21 6.43
N VAL A 180 20.75 25.80 5.85
CA VAL A 180 19.82 26.66 5.12
C VAL A 180 18.43 26.54 5.74
N TYR A 181 17.67 27.64 5.72
CA TYR A 181 16.28 27.65 6.12
C TYR A 181 15.46 28.71 5.35
N PRO A 182 14.15 28.49 5.17
CA PRO A 182 13.23 29.52 4.67
C PRO A 182 13.08 30.65 5.71
N SER A 183 12.95 31.88 5.23
CA SER A 183 13.06 33.07 6.08
C SER A 183 12.31 34.28 5.54
N THR A 184 12.20 35.31 6.39
CA THR A 184 11.78 36.66 6.01
C THR A 184 12.95 37.46 5.42
N SER A 185 12.67 38.65 4.88
CA SER A 185 13.70 39.57 4.35
C SER A 185 14.76 40.02 5.38
N SER A 186 14.48 39.91 6.68
CA SER A 186 15.45 40.15 7.76
C SER A 186 16.26 38.92 8.15
N GLY A 187 16.08 37.79 7.46
CA GLY A 187 16.74 36.51 7.73
C GLY A 187 16.21 35.77 8.95
N CYS A 188 15.02 36.14 9.45
CA CYS A 188 14.35 35.43 10.53
C CYS A 188 13.65 34.18 9.99
N LEU A 189 13.81 33.04 10.69
CA LEU A 189 13.23 31.75 10.28
C LEU A 189 11.70 31.83 10.08
N LEU A 190 11.24 31.17 9.01
CA LEU A 190 9.84 31.00 8.65
C LEU A 190 9.54 29.50 8.42
N ASN A 191 8.81 28.87 9.35
CA ASN A 191 8.43 27.45 9.26
C ASN A 191 7.12 27.23 8.47
N ALA A 192 6.25 28.23 8.42
CA ALA A 192 5.01 28.23 7.64
C ALA A 192 4.46 29.65 7.46
N HIS A 193 3.72 29.88 6.37
CA HIS A 193 2.93 31.09 6.15
C HIS A 193 1.70 30.87 5.29
N GLU A 194 0.79 31.84 5.30
CA GLU A 194 -0.35 31.84 4.39
C GLU A 194 0.11 32.07 2.94
N THR A 195 -0.40 31.27 2.01
CA THR A 195 -0.01 31.34 0.58
C THR A 195 -0.27 32.72 0.01
N GLY A 196 0.75 33.36 -0.56
CA GLY A 196 0.62 34.72 -1.12
C GLY A 196 0.70 35.84 -0.07
N ARG A 197 1.39 35.60 1.06
CA ARG A 197 1.61 36.60 2.12
C ARG A 197 3.08 37.01 2.20
N GLY A 198 3.53 37.81 1.23
CA GLY A 198 4.91 38.29 1.12
C GLY A 198 5.85 37.36 0.36
N ASP A 199 6.96 37.94 -0.14
CA ASP A 199 8.05 37.19 -0.76
C ASP A 199 8.78 36.29 0.25
N LEU A 200 9.06 35.04 -0.14
CA LEU A 200 9.86 34.10 0.63
C LEU A 200 11.35 34.39 0.39
N TYR A 201 12.10 34.53 1.49
CA TYR A 201 13.55 34.59 1.45
C TYR A 201 14.13 33.25 1.92
N VAL A 202 15.41 33.03 1.61
CA VAL A 202 16.19 31.92 2.14
C VAL A 202 17.43 32.49 2.79
N THR A 203 17.74 32.00 3.99
CA THR A 203 18.95 32.36 4.74
C THR A 203 19.85 31.14 4.89
N GLY A 204 21.13 31.32 4.58
CA GLY A 204 22.18 30.36 4.87
C GLY A 204 23.16 30.88 5.92
N SER A 205 23.73 29.97 6.71
CA SER A 205 24.80 30.26 7.66
C SER A 205 25.77 29.08 7.79
N GLY A 206 27.03 29.37 8.17
CA GLY A 206 28.08 28.35 8.28
C GLY A 206 28.75 27.96 6.95
N PHE A 207 28.58 28.78 5.90
CA PHE A 207 29.26 28.64 4.62
C PHE A 207 30.66 29.28 4.67
N GLN A 208 31.53 28.99 3.70
CA GLN A 208 32.83 29.66 3.61
C GLN A 208 32.66 31.12 3.14
N ALA A 209 33.50 32.03 3.62
CA ALA A 209 33.45 33.43 3.19
C ALA A 209 33.75 33.54 1.68
N GLY A 210 32.84 34.15 0.92
CA GLY A 210 32.93 34.22 -0.54
C GLY A 210 32.49 32.95 -1.29
N GLU A 211 31.90 31.96 -0.61
CA GLU A 211 31.40 30.73 -1.25
C GLU A 211 30.20 31.04 -2.17
N PRO A 212 30.28 30.77 -3.49
CA PRO A 212 29.13 30.86 -4.37
C PRO A 212 28.24 29.63 -4.19
N VAL A 213 26.93 29.84 -4.06
CA VAL A 213 25.94 28.76 -3.88
C VAL A 213 24.68 29.02 -4.69
N GLU A 214 23.97 27.94 -5.03
CA GLU A 214 22.71 27.97 -5.76
C GLU A 214 21.56 27.52 -4.85
N VAL A 215 20.60 28.42 -4.60
CA VAL A 215 19.43 28.17 -3.75
C VAL A 215 18.26 27.73 -4.61
N SER A 216 17.65 26.60 -4.26
CA SER A 216 16.40 26.10 -4.83
C SER A 216 15.35 25.90 -3.73
N VAL A 217 14.09 26.22 -4.03
CA VAL A 217 12.94 25.79 -3.22
C VAL A 217 12.26 24.65 -3.96
N VAL A 218 12.07 23.53 -3.29
CA VAL A 218 11.68 22.25 -3.89
C VAL A 218 10.48 21.66 -3.14
N PRO A 219 9.60 20.86 -3.78
CA PRO A 219 8.54 20.15 -3.05
C PRO A 219 9.13 19.26 -1.96
N ASN A 220 8.48 19.20 -0.80
CA ASN A 220 8.95 18.36 0.30
C ASN A 220 8.94 16.87 -0.07
N GLN A 221 9.93 16.14 0.42
CA GLN A 221 10.06 14.69 0.24
C GLN A 221 9.94 13.92 1.55
N ARG A 222 9.65 14.60 2.67
CA ARG A 222 9.74 14.12 4.07
C ARG A 222 11.11 13.67 4.52
N VAL A 223 11.87 12.97 3.68
CA VAL A 223 13.27 12.55 3.89
C VAL A 223 14.07 12.88 2.63
N TRP A 224 15.35 13.23 2.78
CA TRP A 224 16.26 13.47 1.66
C TRP A 224 17.49 12.57 1.71
N ARG A 225 17.81 11.93 0.58
CA ARG A 225 18.97 11.05 0.40
C ARG A 225 19.83 11.54 -0.76
N VAL A 226 21.14 11.31 -0.65
CA VAL A 226 22.09 11.66 -1.72
C VAL A 226 21.74 10.88 -3.00
N GLY A 227 21.54 11.60 -4.10
CA GLY A 227 21.05 11.06 -5.37
C GLY A 227 19.58 11.35 -5.65
N ASP A 228 18.78 11.81 -4.67
CA ASP A 228 17.36 12.10 -4.88
C ASP A 228 17.16 13.23 -5.89
N ALA A 229 16.22 13.01 -6.82
CA ALA A 229 15.89 13.98 -7.86
C ALA A 229 15.02 15.11 -7.30
N PHE A 230 15.32 16.35 -7.71
CA PHE A 230 14.55 17.52 -7.33
C PHE A 230 14.41 18.52 -8.48
N ALA A 231 13.38 19.36 -8.39
CA ALA A 231 13.16 20.48 -9.31
C ALA A 231 12.80 21.72 -8.49
N ASP A 232 13.47 22.82 -8.77
CA ASP A 232 13.09 24.13 -8.23
C ASP A 232 11.70 24.55 -8.76
N VAL A 233 10.86 25.11 -7.90
CA VAL A 233 9.48 25.52 -8.23
C VAL A 233 9.25 27.04 -8.17
N THR A 234 10.31 27.85 -8.05
CA THR A 234 10.21 29.27 -7.70
C THR A 234 9.83 30.19 -8.87
N GLY A 235 9.87 29.70 -10.11
CA GLY A 235 9.53 30.44 -11.31
C GLY A 235 8.05 30.33 -11.71
N ASP A 236 7.67 31.15 -12.70
CA ASP A 236 6.33 31.11 -13.29
C ASP A 236 6.02 29.73 -13.88
N ALA A 237 4.77 29.28 -13.78
CA ALA A 237 4.32 27.96 -14.24
C ALA A 237 5.15 26.75 -13.76
N PHE A 238 5.79 26.83 -12.57
CA PHE A 238 6.73 25.81 -12.03
C PHE A 238 8.02 25.64 -12.82
N THR A 239 8.40 26.66 -13.59
CA THR A 239 9.75 26.69 -14.16
C THR A 239 10.78 26.87 -13.05
N ALA A 240 11.92 26.20 -13.17
CA ALA A 240 13.02 26.36 -12.24
C ALA A 240 13.61 27.78 -12.38
N ALA A 241 13.67 28.53 -11.28
CA ALA A 241 14.26 29.87 -11.22
C ALA A 241 15.21 30.05 -10.01
N PRO A 242 16.13 29.09 -9.76
CA PRO A 242 17.00 29.07 -8.57
C PRO A 242 17.87 30.32 -8.47
N LYS A 243 18.23 30.70 -7.24
CA LYS A 243 18.98 31.94 -6.96
C LYS A 243 20.45 31.65 -6.73
N GLN A 244 21.29 32.27 -7.55
CA GLN A 244 22.74 32.31 -7.33
C GLN A 244 23.05 33.41 -6.31
N VAL A 245 23.79 33.07 -5.26
CA VAL A 245 24.19 34.00 -4.18
C VAL A 245 25.59 33.66 -3.69
N THR A 246 26.30 34.64 -3.14
CA THR A 246 27.62 34.46 -2.54
C THR A 246 27.54 34.71 -1.04
N ALA A 247 28.08 33.80 -0.24
CA ALA A 247 28.18 33.99 1.20
C ALA A 247 29.12 35.16 1.55
N ASP A 248 28.70 35.99 2.51
CA ASP A 248 29.43 37.17 2.96
C ASP A 248 30.69 36.82 3.78
N ALA A 249 31.38 37.84 4.29
CA ALA A 249 32.58 37.67 5.11
C ALA A 249 32.35 36.91 6.43
N SER A 250 31.10 36.71 6.85
CA SER A 250 30.71 35.91 8.02
C SER A 250 30.19 34.51 7.66
N GLY A 251 30.22 34.13 6.38
CA GLY A 251 29.71 32.84 5.92
C GLY A 251 28.18 32.76 5.87
N ARG A 252 27.51 33.91 5.67
CA ARG A 252 26.05 34.03 5.65
C ARG A 252 25.53 34.61 4.35
N PHE A 253 24.26 34.35 4.05
CA PHE A 253 23.52 35.08 3.01
C PHE A 253 22.03 35.14 3.36
N THR A 254 21.31 36.08 2.77
CA THR A 254 19.83 36.09 2.74
C THR A 254 19.40 36.59 1.36
N VAL A 255 18.59 35.82 0.65
CA VAL A 255 18.23 36.07 -0.76
C VAL A 255 16.72 35.89 -0.98
N PRO A 256 16.04 36.75 -1.77
CA PRO A 256 14.65 36.53 -2.15
C PRO A 256 14.56 35.31 -3.07
N ALA A 257 13.99 34.22 -2.55
CA ALA A 257 13.94 32.93 -3.22
C ALA A 257 12.69 32.77 -4.08
N TRP A 258 11.51 33.11 -3.56
CA TRP A 258 10.23 32.86 -4.24
C TRP A 258 9.22 34.01 -4.04
N SER A 259 8.85 34.67 -5.13
CA SER A 259 7.96 35.83 -5.08
C SER A 259 6.52 35.48 -4.71
N GLU A 260 5.88 36.34 -3.91
CA GLU A 260 4.52 36.20 -3.36
C GLU A 260 3.49 35.66 -4.37
N HIS A 261 3.38 36.33 -5.52
CA HIS A 261 2.40 36.01 -6.57
C HIS A 261 2.68 34.71 -7.35
N LEU A 262 3.85 34.08 -7.13
CA LEU A 262 4.23 32.79 -7.70
C LEU A 262 4.15 31.64 -6.68
N GLN A 263 3.98 31.97 -5.39
CA GLN A 263 3.83 31.00 -4.31
C GLN A 263 2.50 30.26 -4.40
N ARG A 264 2.51 29.00 -3.96
CA ARG A 264 1.34 28.12 -4.00
C ARG A 264 1.35 27.22 -2.77
N ARG A 265 0.19 26.76 -2.31
CA ARG A 265 0.05 25.94 -1.09
C ARG A 265 0.88 24.64 -1.17
N GLY A 266 1.42 24.12 -0.07
CA GLY A 266 2.20 22.89 -0.08
C GLY A 266 3.27 22.81 0.99
N ALA A 267 3.82 21.61 1.17
CA ALA A 267 5.06 21.40 1.88
C ALA A 267 6.25 21.54 0.92
N TYR A 268 7.27 22.28 1.35
CA TYR A 268 8.49 22.57 0.58
C TYR A 268 9.73 22.49 1.45
N ASP A 269 10.86 22.14 0.83
CA ASP A 269 12.19 22.20 1.41
C ASP A 269 13.07 23.16 0.62
N VAL A 270 14.23 23.49 1.19
CA VAL A 270 15.24 24.32 0.54
C VAL A 270 16.50 23.49 0.33
N ILE A 271 17.03 23.49 -0.89
CA ILE A 271 18.32 22.87 -1.23
C ILE A 271 19.28 23.97 -1.67
N VAL A 272 20.45 23.99 -1.04
CA VAL A 272 21.57 24.88 -1.40
C VAL A 272 22.68 24.03 -1.98
N ARG A 273 22.85 24.12 -3.30
CA ARG A 273 23.92 23.43 -3.99
C ARG A 273 25.25 24.15 -3.88
N ARG A 274 26.32 23.38 -3.70
CA ARG A 274 27.70 23.87 -3.76
C ARG A 274 28.29 23.56 -5.14
N PRO A 275 28.36 24.53 -6.08
CA PRO A 275 28.59 24.29 -7.51
C PRO A 275 29.97 23.72 -7.89
N VAL A 276 30.86 23.50 -6.92
CA VAL A 276 32.22 22.94 -7.12
C VAL A 276 32.18 21.42 -7.36
N PHE A 277 31.09 20.71 -7.03
CA PHE A 277 31.00 19.26 -7.14
C PHE A 277 29.72 18.78 -7.86
N GLN A 278 29.89 17.79 -8.75
CA GLN A 278 28.78 17.06 -9.39
C GLN A 278 28.03 16.22 -8.34
N PRO A 279 26.68 16.12 -8.42
CA PRO A 279 25.99 15.31 -9.42
C PRO A 279 25.33 16.14 -10.57
N PRO A 280 24.57 15.52 -11.50
CA PRO A 280 23.82 16.25 -12.52
C PRO A 280 22.84 17.30 -11.96
N VAL A 281 22.47 18.27 -12.78
CA VAL A 281 21.45 19.28 -12.43
C VAL A 281 20.15 18.57 -12.01
N GLY A 282 19.55 19.00 -10.88
CA GLY A 282 18.31 18.44 -10.35
C GLY A 282 18.46 17.12 -9.60
N HIS A 283 19.63 16.79 -9.05
CA HIS A 283 19.83 15.66 -8.12
C HIS A 283 20.65 16.13 -6.90
N LEU A 284 20.34 15.61 -5.71
CA LEU A 284 20.97 16.01 -4.45
C LEU A 284 22.40 15.47 -4.31
N GLY A 285 23.38 16.35 -4.17
CA GLY A 285 24.79 16.00 -3.93
C GLY A 285 25.13 15.79 -2.46
N ALA A 286 26.21 15.04 -2.20
CA ALA A 286 26.67 14.75 -0.84
C ALA A 286 27.17 15.99 -0.05
N ASN A 287 27.47 17.09 -0.74
CA ASN A 287 27.93 18.36 -0.16
C ASN A 287 26.84 19.45 -0.15
N ASP A 288 25.68 19.18 -0.73
CA ASP A 288 24.57 20.12 -0.77
C ASP A 288 23.92 20.20 0.62
N VAL A 289 23.37 21.36 0.95
CA VAL A 289 22.75 21.61 2.26
C VAL A 289 21.24 21.66 2.09
N VAL A 290 20.53 20.78 2.77
CA VAL A 290 19.05 20.71 2.77
C VAL A 290 18.51 21.32 4.06
N SER A 291 17.34 21.96 4.00
CA SER A 291 16.62 22.37 5.21
C SER A 291 16.12 21.14 5.99
N TYR A 292 16.65 20.96 7.20
CA TYR A 292 16.16 20.06 8.27
C TYR A 292 16.05 18.54 8.01
N GLY A 293 16.40 18.04 6.81
CA GLY A 293 16.63 16.62 6.55
C GLY A 293 15.35 15.78 6.54
N ILE A 294 14.91 15.32 7.72
CA ILE A 294 13.67 14.54 7.94
C ILE A 294 12.47 15.39 8.42
N ASP A 295 12.64 16.72 8.48
CA ASP A 295 11.63 17.68 8.93
C ASP A 295 11.29 18.66 7.79
N THR A 296 10.00 18.89 7.54
CA THR A 296 9.48 19.76 6.47
C THR A 296 9.96 21.20 6.61
N GLY A 297 10.70 21.70 5.62
CA GLY A 297 11.28 23.05 5.57
C GLY A 297 10.28 24.18 5.81
N LEU A 298 9.24 24.24 4.99
CA LEU A 298 8.22 25.28 4.94
C LEU A 298 6.87 24.68 4.56
N VAL A 299 5.79 25.10 5.23
CA VAL A 299 4.41 24.86 4.78
C VAL A 299 3.76 26.17 4.32
N LEU A 300 3.38 26.22 3.05
CA LEU A 300 2.48 27.24 2.50
C LEU A 300 1.04 26.74 2.64
N TYR A 301 0.21 27.38 3.45
CA TYR A 301 -1.16 26.92 3.70
C TYR A 301 -2.21 27.91 3.19
N LEU A 302 -3.48 27.48 3.15
CA LEU A 302 -4.64 28.37 3.05
C LEU A 302 -5.49 28.27 4.32
N THR A 303 -6.01 29.40 4.79
CA THR A 303 -7.01 29.40 5.87
C THR A 303 -8.41 29.17 5.33
N TYR A 304 -9.20 28.31 5.98
CA TYR A 304 -10.60 28.07 5.63
C TYR A 304 -11.56 28.46 6.77
N PRO A 305 -12.82 28.85 6.46
CA PRO A 305 -13.87 28.98 7.48
C PRO A 305 -14.24 27.60 8.03
N VAL A 306 -14.53 27.53 9.33
CA VAL A 306 -14.81 26.31 10.11
C VAL A 306 -15.65 25.27 9.32
N GLY A 307 -15.24 24.00 9.35
CA GLY A 307 -15.84 22.90 8.57
C GLY A 307 -15.17 22.63 7.21
N GLY A 308 -13.84 22.77 7.13
CA GLY A 308 -13.07 22.69 5.87
C GLY A 308 -12.73 21.28 5.37
N PRO A 309 -11.76 21.16 4.44
CA PRO A 309 -11.49 19.93 3.71
C PRO A 309 -10.91 18.82 4.60
N THR A 310 -11.20 17.59 4.20
CA THR A 310 -10.56 16.38 4.72
C THR A 310 -9.04 16.42 4.54
N MET A 311 -8.33 15.84 5.50
CA MET A 311 -6.92 15.53 5.39
C MET A 311 -6.78 14.02 5.52
N ASP A 312 -5.89 13.42 4.74
CA ASP A 312 -5.48 12.04 4.95
C ASP A 312 -4.37 12.06 6.03
N ILE A 313 -4.41 11.15 7.01
CA ILE A 313 -3.49 11.16 8.16
C ILE A 313 -2.81 9.80 8.33
N ALA A 314 -3.59 8.72 8.21
CA ALA A 314 -3.11 7.34 8.24
C ALA A 314 -2.27 6.99 7.00
N GLY A 315 -1.16 6.29 7.19
CA GLY A 315 -0.27 5.88 6.11
C GLY A 315 0.88 4.98 6.55
N ARG A 316 1.89 4.90 5.68
CA ARG A 316 3.13 4.11 5.87
C ARG A 316 4.35 4.89 5.38
N PRO A 317 5.51 4.80 6.05
CA PRO A 317 6.77 5.25 5.48
C PRO A 317 7.16 4.35 4.30
N GLN A 318 7.77 4.95 3.28
CA GLN A 318 8.22 4.27 2.09
C GLN A 318 9.76 4.23 2.01
N ASN A 319 10.30 3.16 1.44
CA ASN A 319 11.76 3.01 1.30
C ASN A 319 12.37 3.89 0.20
N THR A 320 11.53 4.44 -0.67
CA THR A 320 11.84 5.34 -1.79
C THR A 320 10.95 6.58 -1.73
N PHE A 321 11.38 7.68 -2.35
CA PHE A 321 10.56 8.89 -2.56
C PHE A 321 9.12 8.52 -3.00
N PRO A 322 8.04 9.10 -2.44
CA PRO A 322 7.99 10.24 -1.52
C PRO A 322 8.24 9.92 -0.04
N TYR A 323 8.80 8.75 0.27
CA TYR A 323 9.17 8.29 1.61
C TYR A 323 8.00 8.17 2.62
N PHE A 324 6.77 8.49 2.21
CA PHE A 324 5.53 8.21 2.94
C PHE A 324 4.35 8.13 1.97
N GLU A 325 3.42 7.23 2.22
CA GLU A 325 2.19 7.03 1.45
C GLU A 325 0.99 7.00 2.41
N PHE A 326 -0.03 7.80 2.15
CA PHE A 326 -1.31 7.73 2.87
C PHE A 326 -2.12 6.52 2.41
N SER A 327 -2.84 5.86 3.31
CA SER A 327 -3.53 4.61 3.00
C SER A 327 -4.76 4.37 3.85
N ASP A 328 -5.85 3.99 3.18
CA ASP A 328 -7.16 3.77 3.78
C ASP A 328 -7.34 2.32 4.27
N ALA A 329 -6.33 1.45 4.13
CA ALA A 329 -6.47 0.02 4.42
C ALA A 329 -5.18 -0.60 4.98
N PHE A 330 -5.30 -1.37 6.07
CA PHE A 330 -4.18 -2.03 6.76
C PHE A 330 -4.46 -3.51 7.07
N ALA A 331 -3.39 -4.32 7.09
CA ALA A 331 -3.45 -5.71 7.52
C ALA A 331 -3.42 -5.81 9.05
N ASP A 332 -4.12 -6.79 9.63
CA ASP A 332 -4.16 -6.99 11.08
C ASP A 332 -2.82 -7.35 11.70
N THR A 333 -1.86 -7.80 10.89
CA THR A 333 -0.56 -8.33 11.32
C THR A 333 0.57 -7.91 10.38
N GLY A 334 1.69 -7.49 10.97
CA GLY A 334 2.89 -7.06 10.24
C GLY A 334 2.85 -5.65 9.66
N ASP A 335 1.74 -4.92 9.83
CA ASP A 335 1.46 -3.66 9.15
C ASP A 335 1.02 -2.56 10.15
N PRO A 336 1.95 -1.72 10.64
CA PRO A 336 1.65 -0.65 11.58
C PRO A 336 1.03 0.58 10.91
N VAL A 337 0.05 1.20 11.57
CA VAL A 337 -0.54 2.47 11.12
C VAL A 337 0.38 3.61 11.54
N TRP A 338 0.88 4.39 10.58
CA TRP A 338 1.57 5.65 10.86
C TRP A 338 0.61 6.83 10.70
N GLY A 339 0.69 7.80 11.60
CA GLY A 339 0.00 9.08 11.49
C GLY A 339 0.98 10.17 11.08
N ALA A 340 0.60 11.01 10.12
CA ALA A 340 1.39 12.16 9.71
C ALA A 340 0.51 13.35 9.31
N VAL A 341 1.00 14.57 9.51
CA VAL A 341 0.20 15.80 9.32
C VAL A 341 0.95 16.77 8.42
N ASP A 342 0.50 16.90 7.16
CA ASP A 342 0.89 17.94 6.20
C ASP A 342 -0.28 18.90 5.92
N PRO A 343 -0.40 19.99 6.70
CA PRO A 343 -1.59 20.83 6.74
C PRO A 343 -1.53 21.96 5.70
N THR A 344 -1.65 21.59 4.42
CA THR A 344 -1.83 22.55 3.31
C THR A 344 -3.11 23.39 3.41
N TYR A 345 -4.02 22.99 4.30
CA TYR A 345 -5.23 23.70 4.70
C TYR A 345 -5.30 23.76 6.22
N VAL A 346 -5.71 24.89 6.79
CA VAL A 346 -5.85 25.04 8.25
C VAL A 346 -7.12 25.84 8.60
N PRO A 347 -7.89 25.49 9.65
CA PRO A 347 -9.00 26.33 10.09
C PRO A 347 -8.52 27.75 10.43
N ALA A 348 -9.25 28.77 10.00
CA ALA A 348 -8.92 30.17 10.28
C ALA A 348 -8.89 30.50 11.79
N ALA A 349 -9.59 29.70 12.60
CA ALA A 349 -9.61 29.81 14.07
C ALA A 349 -8.58 28.92 14.78
N HIS A 350 -7.79 28.12 14.05
CA HIS A 350 -6.82 27.19 14.64
C HIS A 350 -5.69 27.97 15.35
N PRO A 351 -5.56 27.88 16.68
CA PRO A 351 -4.72 28.79 17.46
C PRO A 351 -3.20 28.55 17.26
N GLY A 352 -2.84 27.35 16.79
CA GLY A 352 -1.46 26.89 16.59
C GLY A 352 -1.08 25.88 17.66
N GLY A 353 -0.46 24.77 17.26
CA GLY A 353 -0.06 23.71 18.18
C GLY A 353 1.30 23.97 18.83
N THR A 354 1.53 23.38 20.00
CA THR A 354 2.89 23.07 20.49
C THR A 354 3.07 21.56 20.66
N TRP A 355 1.99 20.85 20.98
CA TRP A 355 1.87 19.41 20.89
C TRP A 355 0.63 19.04 20.09
N ALA A 356 0.63 17.81 19.59
CA ALA A 356 -0.49 17.16 18.93
C ALA A 356 -0.64 15.76 19.53
N ALA A 357 -1.87 15.38 19.86
CA ALA A 357 -2.24 14.06 20.33
C ALA A 357 -2.96 13.29 19.23
N TYR A 358 -2.43 12.15 18.84
CA TYR A 358 -3.01 11.27 17.84
C TYR A 358 -3.91 10.25 18.52
N TYR A 359 -5.20 10.33 18.24
CA TYR A 359 -6.20 9.35 18.64
C TYR A 359 -6.57 8.48 17.44
N VAL A 360 -6.59 7.16 17.63
CA VAL A 360 -7.30 6.27 16.70
C VAL A 360 -8.66 5.99 17.31
N VAL A 361 -9.75 6.28 16.60
CA VAL A 361 -11.13 6.09 17.10
C VAL A 361 -11.92 5.22 16.14
N GLY A 362 -12.94 4.51 16.62
CA GLY A 362 -13.89 3.83 15.74
C GLY A 362 -14.63 4.82 14.84
N HIS A 363 -14.70 4.52 13.54
CA HIS A 363 -15.21 5.40 12.49
C HIS A 363 -16.60 5.98 12.79
N ARG A 364 -16.79 7.28 12.47
CA ARG A 364 -18.07 7.99 12.59
C ARG A 364 -18.41 8.74 11.30
N THR A 365 -19.66 8.67 10.88
CA THR A 365 -20.17 9.52 9.79
C THR A 365 -20.16 11.00 10.19
N VAL A 366 -20.16 11.92 9.21
CA VAL A 366 -20.34 13.38 9.41
C VAL A 366 -21.45 13.70 10.43
N SER A 367 -22.62 13.06 10.27
CA SER A 367 -23.76 13.24 11.17
C SER A 367 -23.51 12.74 12.59
N THR A 368 -22.71 11.68 12.75
CA THR A 368 -22.35 11.11 14.05
C THR A 368 -21.30 11.97 14.75
N TRP A 369 -20.31 12.49 14.02
CA TRP A 369 -19.34 13.47 14.52
C TRP A 369 -20.03 14.75 15.02
N ALA A 370 -21.02 15.26 14.29
CA ALA A 370 -21.81 16.43 14.70
C ALA A 370 -22.68 16.20 15.97
N MET A 371 -22.95 14.93 16.34
CA MET A 371 -23.70 14.59 17.56
C MET A 371 -22.79 14.23 18.75
N ASN A 372 -21.59 13.69 18.49
CA ASN A 372 -20.66 13.27 19.51
C ASN A 372 -19.21 13.47 19.06
N THR A 373 -18.54 14.43 19.70
CA THR A 373 -17.13 14.75 19.48
C THR A 373 -16.17 14.02 20.42
N ALA A 374 -16.66 13.36 21.47
CA ALA A 374 -15.81 12.73 22.49
C ALA A 374 -14.91 11.65 21.88
N LEU A 375 -13.62 11.71 22.17
CA LEU A 375 -12.59 10.80 21.67
C LEU A 375 -12.45 9.60 22.62
N THR A 376 -12.30 8.41 22.05
CA THR A 376 -12.06 7.18 22.81
C THR A 376 -11.10 6.35 22.00
N ASP A 377 -9.85 6.32 22.46
CA ASP A 377 -8.77 5.66 21.76
C ASP A 377 -8.98 4.13 21.69
N VAL A 378 -8.58 3.55 20.57
CA VAL A 378 -8.65 2.09 20.31
C VAL A 378 -7.29 1.48 19.96
N SER A 379 -6.24 2.27 19.78
CA SER A 379 -4.88 1.75 19.51
C SER A 379 -4.24 1.14 20.78
N GLY A 380 -4.68 1.59 21.96
CA GLY A 380 -4.22 1.13 23.27
C GLY A 380 -3.45 2.19 24.06
N GLY A 381 -3.29 3.37 23.48
CA GLY A 381 -2.58 4.51 24.01
C GLY A 381 -2.38 5.57 22.94
N ILE A 382 -2.70 6.83 23.27
CA ILE A 382 -2.47 7.94 22.33
C ILE A 382 -0.99 8.28 22.23
N GLU A 383 -0.57 8.63 21.01
CA GLU A 383 0.74 9.22 20.78
C GLU A 383 0.67 10.73 20.96
N ILE A 384 1.69 11.31 21.57
CA ILE A 384 1.75 12.76 21.80
C ILE A 384 3.08 13.26 21.30
N GLN A 385 3.07 14.11 20.29
CA GLN A 385 4.30 14.62 19.66
C GLN A 385 4.39 16.14 19.78
N GLN A 386 5.62 16.67 19.80
CA GLN A 386 5.80 18.11 19.62
C GLN A 386 5.42 18.50 18.19
N VAL A 387 4.85 19.69 18.04
CA VAL A 387 4.50 20.29 16.75
C VAL A 387 5.54 21.36 16.42
N LYS A 388 5.94 21.44 15.15
CA LYS A 388 6.92 22.42 14.69
C LYS A 388 6.39 23.84 14.90
N ALA A 389 7.05 24.60 15.78
CA ALA A 389 6.57 25.91 16.22
C ALA A 389 6.37 26.90 15.05
N GLY A 390 5.24 27.62 15.06
CA GLY A 390 4.83 28.51 13.96
C GLY A 390 4.19 27.79 12.77
N CYS A 391 4.33 26.47 12.70
CA CYS A 391 3.63 25.58 11.79
C CYS A 391 2.57 24.76 12.56
N VAL A 392 1.86 23.90 11.85
CA VAL A 392 0.93 22.88 12.38
C VAL A 392 1.27 21.47 11.87
N ASN A 393 2.39 21.35 11.16
CA ASN A 393 2.93 20.10 10.61
C ASN A 393 3.49 19.20 11.71
N GLY A 394 3.21 17.90 11.60
CA GLY A 394 3.75 16.86 12.48
C GLY A 394 4.55 15.85 11.66
N THR A 395 5.67 15.38 12.21
CA THR A 395 6.40 14.23 11.65
C THR A 395 5.55 12.98 11.65
N ASP A 396 5.88 12.05 10.78
CA ASP A 396 5.36 10.70 10.80
C ASP A 396 5.76 9.96 12.09
N VAL A 397 4.78 9.32 12.72
CA VAL A 397 4.93 8.49 13.91
C VAL A 397 4.01 7.27 13.81
N VAL A 398 4.41 6.12 14.34
CA VAL A 398 3.48 4.98 14.48
C VAL A 398 2.39 5.36 15.48
N ILE A 399 1.12 5.33 15.07
CA ILE A 399 -0.04 5.63 15.93
C ILE A 399 -0.81 4.37 16.35
N TRP A 400 -0.55 3.23 15.71
CA TRP A 400 -1.07 1.94 16.13
C TRP A 400 -0.16 0.80 15.67
N HIS A 401 0.38 0.04 16.64
CA HIS A 401 1.17 -1.16 16.37
C HIS A 401 0.29 -2.41 16.21
N PRO A 402 0.64 -3.34 15.30
CA PRO A 402 -0.04 -4.62 15.17
C PRO A 402 0.25 -5.53 16.39
N PRO A 403 -0.68 -6.44 16.77
CA PRO A 403 -1.86 -6.85 16.01
C PRO A 403 -3.02 -5.86 16.09
N LEU A 404 -3.44 -5.36 14.92
CA LEU A 404 -4.55 -4.41 14.82
C LEU A 404 -5.89 -5.15 14.98
N VAL A 405 -6.91 -4.44 15.46
CA VAL A 405 -8.27 -4.98 15.57
C VAL A 405 -9.00 -4.75 14.25
N GLN A 406 -9.64 -5.79 13.71
CA GLN A 406 -10.45 -5.68 12.50
C GLN A 406 -11.61 -4.70 12.71
N GLY A 407 -11.73 -3.67 11.86
CA GLY A 407 -12.72 -2.62 12.02
C GLY A 407 -12.57 -1.48 11.01
N GLN A 408 -13.27 -0.38 11.29
CA GLN A 408 -13.26 0.87 10.54
C GLN A 408 -12.96 2.00 11.53
N TYR A 409 -12.05 2.89 11.16
CA TYR A 409 -11.41 3.83 12.07
C TYR A 409 -11.25 5.22 11.43
N ASP A 410 -11.22 6.23 12.27
CA ASP A 410 -10.80 7.58 11.92
C ASP A 410 -9.57 7.94 12.80
N VAL A 411 -8.65 8.76 12.29
CA VAL A 411 -7.59 9.37 13.10
C VAL A 411 -7.98 10.81 13.43
N VAL A 412 -7.86 11.19 14.70
CA VAL A 412 -8.03 12.59 15.14
C VAL A 412 -6.71 13.10 15.71
N VAL A 413 -6.31 14.28 15.26
CA VAL A 413 -5.15 15.00 15.76
C VAL A 413 -5.64 16.16 16.62
N ASP A 414 -5.69 15.93 17.93
CA ASP A 414 -6.13 16.85 18.99
C ASP A 414 -4.97 17.79 19.38
N PHE A 415 -5.15 19.09 19.20
CA PHE A 415 -4.16 20.12 19.59
C PHE A 415 -4.44 20.73 20.98
N GLY A 416 -5.49 20.26 21.66
CA GLY A 416 -5.96 20.69 22.96
C GLY A 416 -6.80 21.96 22.93
N ALA A 417 -7.60 22.17 23.98
CA ALA A 417 -8.48 23.33 24.12
C ALA A 417 -7.75 24.69 24.00
N THR A 418 -6.47 24.74 24.40
CA THR A 418 -5.63 25.96 24.43
C THR A 418 -4.17 25.64 24.12
N VAL A 419 -3.47 26.56 23.46
CA VAL A 419 -2.03 26.45 23.18
C VAL A 419 -1.23 26.31 24.48
N ALA A 420 -0.53 25.18 24.64
CA ALA A 420 0.31 24.93 25.78
C ALA A 420 1.66 25.68 25.70
N ASN A 421 2.06 26.28 26.82
CA ASN A 421 3.27 27.10 26.91
C ASN A 421 4.46 26.35 27.48
N THR A 422 4.18 25.47 28.44
CA THR A 422 5.10 24.51 29.03
C THR A 422 4.56 23.09 28.85
N PRO A 423 5.41 22.05 28.98
CA PRO A 423 4.95 20.66 28.93
C PRO A 423 3.85 20.34 29.94
N ALA A 424 3.87 20.99 31.11
CA ALA A 424 2.86 20.80 32.16
C ALA A 424 1.51 21.48 31.87
N ASP A 425 1.43 22.37 30.88
CA ASP A 425 0.19 23.03 30.46
C ASP A 425 -0.56 22.24 29.38
N PHE A 426 0.08 21.27 28.72
CA PHE A 426 -0.58 20.49 27.67
C PHE A 426 -1.52 19.45 28.26
N ALA A 427 -2.77 19.51 27.81
CA ALA A 427 -3.77 18.49 28.03
C ALA A 427 -4.64 18.37 26.79
N THR A 428 -4.82 17.13 26.32
CA THR A 428 -5.91 16.73 25.43
C THR A 428 -7.24 17.09 26.09
N ASP A 429 -8.15 17.77 25.39
CA ASP A 429 -9.51 17.99 25.92
C ASP A 429 -10.44 16.80 25.65
N GLY A 430 -9.98 15.85 24.82
CA GLY A 430 -10.66 14.61 24.52
C GLY A 430 -11.91 14.78 23.66
N HIS A 431 -12.04 15.90 22.95
CA HIS A 431 -13.18 16.18 22.07
C HIS A 431 -12.72 16.75 20.73
N TYR A 432 -13.15 16.16 19.63
CA TYR A 432 -12.91 16.73 18.30
C TYR A 432 -13.58 18.12 18.14
N HIS A 433 -12.79 19.11 17.73
CA HIS A 433 -13.23 20.47 17.44
C HIS A 433 -12.79 20.89 16.03
N GLU A 434 -13.71 20.91 15.06
CA GLU A 434 -13.51 21.32 13.64
C GLU A 434 -12.84 22.70 13.40
N ALA A 435 -12.71 23.53 14.43
CA ALA A 435 -12.03 24.81 14.40
C ALA A 435 -10.55 24.74 14.84
N ARG A 436 -10.10 23.59 15.34
CA ARG A 436 -8.80 23.37 16.01
C ARG A 436 -8.12 22.05 15.65
N ASP A 437 -8.87 20.98 15.49
CA ASP A 437 -8.32 19.63 15.34
C ASP A 437 -8.44 19.15 13.89
N PHE A 438 -7.59 18.19 13.51
CA PHE A 438 -7.67 17.54 12.21
C PHE A 438 -8.32 16.17 12.34
N LEU A 439 -9.14 15.80 11.36
CA LEU A 439 -9.89 14.55 11.29
C LEU A 439 -9.61 13.88 9.94
N ASP A 440 -9.09 12.67 10.03
CA ASP A 440 -8.88 11.78 8.90
C ASP A 440 -10.22 11.34 8.31
N GLY A 441 -10.36 11.44 7.00
CA GLY A 441 -11.56 10.98 6.29
C GLY A 441 -12.90 11.59 6.72
N ALA A 442 -12.98 12.85 7.16
CA ALA A 442 -14.20 13.45 7.76
C ALA A 442 -15.55 13.24 7.03
N ASN A 443 -15.57 13.07 5.69
CA ASN A 443 -16.78 12.76 4.90
C ASN A 443 -16.82 11.31 4.34
N GLN A 444 -15.77 10.54 4.58
CA GLN A 444 -15.56 9.16 4.17
C GLN A 444 -15.20 8.33 5.42
N MET A 445 -14.35 7.32 5.28
CA MET A 445 -13.75 6.59 6.41
C MET A 445 -12.27 6.98 6.44
N GLY A 446 -11.64 7.12 7.62
CA GLY A 446 -10.19 7.32 7.70
C GLY A 446 -9.44 6.09 7.17
N PHE A 447 -9.61 4.93 7.81
CA PHE A 447 -9.07 3.66 7.32
C PHE A 447 -9.84 2.42 7.82
N GLN A 448 -9.63 1.28 7.17
CA GLN A 448 -10.14 -0.04 7.55
C GLN A 448 -8.99 -1.02 7.86
N VAL A 449 -9.21 -1.88 8.86
CA VAL A 449 -8.28 -2.98 9.18
C VAL A 449 -8.89 -4.30 8.74
N GLY A 450 -8.15 -5.07 7.95
CA GLY A 450 -8.54 -6.38 7.46
C GLY A 450 -7.75 -7.50 8.11
N LYS A 451 -8.36 -8.66 8.30
CA LYS A 451 -7.61 -9.88 8.65
C LYS A 451 -7.03 -10.52 7.40
N ASP A 452 -5.89 -11.19 7.55
CA ASP A 452 -5.36 -12.06 6.49
C ASP A 452 -6.46 -12.99 5.95
N PRO A 453 -6.78 -12.94 4.64
CA PRO A 453 -7.89 -13.71 4.08
C PRO A 453 -7.63 -15.22 4.09
N TYR A 454 -6.38 -15.67 4.30
CA TYR A 454 -6.02 -17.07 4.54
C TYR A 454 -6.42 -17.55 5.95
N ALA A 455 -6.56 -16.64 6.92
CA ALA A 455 -6.84 -16.99 8.30
C ALA A 455 -8.25 -17.59 8.47
N LEU A 456 -8.34 -18.59 9.36
CA LEU A 456 -9.64 -19.15 9.77
C LEU A 456 -10.44 -18.10 10.55
N GLY A 457 -11.74 -18.04 10.28
CA GLY A 457 -12.67 -17.20 11.01
C GLY A 457 -13.12 -17.81 12.35
N THR A 458 -14.17 -17.25 12.93
CA THR A 458 -14.64 -17.59 14.28
C THR A 458 -15.66 -18.74 14.34
N TYR A 459 -16.25 -19.15 13.22
CA TYR A 459 -17.17 -20.28 13.19
C TYR A 459 -16.41 -21.60 13.24
N ALA A 460 -16.94 -22.56 14.02
CA ALA A 460 -16.53 -23.94 13.91
C ALA A 460 -16.93 -24.51 12.55
N VAL A 461 -16.11 -25.40 11.98
CA VAL A 461 -16.27 -25.93 10.62
C VAL A 461 -16.95 -27.29 10.66
N GLY A 462 -18.19 -27.33 10.17
CA GLY A 462 -18.90 -28.56 9.87
C GLY A 462 -18.45 -29.13 8.53
N GLN A 463 -18.40 -30.44 8.44
CA GLN A 463 -17.96 -31.17 7.23
C GLN A 463 -19.04 -32.15 6.77
N ASP A 464 -19.26 -32.24 5.47
CA ASP A 464 -20.15 -33.25 4.86
C ASP A 464 -19.69 -33.56 3.43
N SER A 465 -20.24 -34.61 2.85
CA SER A 465 -20.16 -34.90 1.43
C SER A 465 -21.46 -35.54 0.95
N TYR A 466 -21.70 -35.47 -0.35
CA TYR A 466 -22.75 -36.26 -1.01
C TYR A 466 -22.18 -36.91 -2.27
N SER A 467 -22.68 -38.09 -2.60
CA SER A 467 -22.32 -38.87 -3.79
C SER A 467 -23.54 -39.69 -4.19
N ILE A 468 -24.11 -39.38 -5.34
CA ILE A 468 -25.11 -40.24 -5.99
C ILE A 468 -24.65 -40.42 -7.43
N ASP A 469 -24.25 -41.65 -7.73
CA ASP A 469 -23.70 -41.99 -9.03
C ASP A 469 -24.83 -42.05 -10.08
N ASP A 470 -24.53 -41.71 -11.33
CA ASP A 470 -25.49 -41.65 -12.46
C ASP A 470 -26.76 -40.78 -12.22
N PHE A 471 -26.74 -39.85 -11.26
CA PHE A 471 -27.95 -39.12 -10.80
C PHE A 471 -28.64 -38.33 -11.92
N PHE A 472 -27.88 -37.75 -12.84
CA PHE A 472 -28.41 -37.08 -14.02
C PHE A 472 -28.29 -38.00 -15.24
N PRO A 473 -29.42 -38.48 -15.82
CA PRO A 473 -29.38 -39.29 -17.04
C PRO A 473 -28.65 -38.60 -18.19
N SER A 474 -28.76 -37.27 -18.27
CA SER A 474 -27.89 -36.44 -19.07
C SER A 474 -27.75 -35.01 -18.53
N ILE A 475 -26.63 -34.37 -18.88
CA ILE A 475 -26.42 -32.91 -18.82
C ILE A 475 -25.84 -32.51 -20.18
N GLY A 476 -26.56 -31.67 -20.93
CA GLY A 476 -26.22 -31.36 -22.33
C GLY A 476 -26.01 -32.64 -23.15
N GLY A 477 -24.81 -32.78 -23.74
CA GLY A 477 -24.41 -34.00 -24.45
C GLY A 477 -23.82 -35.12 -23.58
N ALA A 478 -23.50 -34.87 -22.31
CA ALA A 478 -22.96 -35.87 -21.39
C ALA A 478 -24.08 -36.76 -20.82
N LEU A 479 -23.79 -38.04 -20.60
CA LEU A 479 -24.72 -39.03 -20.05
C LEU A 479 -24.26 -39.47 -18.67
N ASN A 480 -25.20 -39.93 -17.83
CA ASN A 480 -24.92 -40.55 -16.53
C ASN A 480 -23.97 -39.71 -15.64
N VAL A 481 -24.31 -38.44 -15.41
CA VAL A 481 -23.43 -37.54 -14.65
C VAL A 481 -23.73 -37.65 -13.15
N ASP A 482 -22.68 -37.85 -12.35
CA ASP A 482 -22.76 -37.98 -10.90
C ASP A 482 -23.22 -36.67 -10.22
N LEU A 483 -24.00 -36.79 -9.14
CA LEU A 483 -24.25 -35.70 -8.20
C LEU A 483 -23.32 -35.88 -7.00
N ARG A 484 -22.10 -35.33 -7.06
CA ARG A 484 -21.08 -35.49 -6.00
C ARG A 484 -20.36 -34.19 -5.64
N ALA A 485 -20.13 -33.97 -4.35
CA ALA A 485 -19.31 -32.88 -3.82
C ALA A 485 -18.82 -33.15 -2.39
N VAL A 486 -17.79 -32.40 -1.96
CA VAL A 486 -17.52 -32.13 -0.54
C VAL A 486 -18.04 -30.76 -0.13
N VAL A 487 -18.40 -30.64 1.15
CA VAL A 487 -19.02 -29.46 1.74
C VAL A 487 -18.28 -29.07 3.01
N ARG A 488 -18.13 -27.76 3.23
CA ARG A 488 -17.82 -27.14 4.51
C ARG A 488 -18.84 -26.05 4.82
N TYR A 489 -19.19 -25.90 6.09
CA TYR A 489 -20.19 -24.92 6.51
C TYR A 489 -19.95 -24.41 7.93
N PRO A 490 -20.48 -23.21 8.26
CA PRO A 490 -20.50 -22.71 9.63
C PRO A 490 -21.35 -23.64 10.52
N ALA A 491 -20.75 -24.18 11.57
CA ALA A 491 -21.35 -25.18 12.46
C ALA A 491 -21.27 -24.77 13.93
N VAL A 492 -22.00 -25.49 14.78
CA VAL A 492 -21.95 -25.31 16.24
C VAL A 492 -20.70 -25.94 16.88
N ALA A 493 -20.04 -26.87 16.18
CA ALA A 493 -18.83 -27.56 16.61
C ALA A 493 -18.07 -28.09 15.38
N ASN A 494 -16.76 -28.28 15.50
CA ASN A 494 -15.94 -28.84 14.43
C ASN A 494 -16.29 -30.32 14.20
N GLY A 495 -16.41 -30.74 12.94
CA GLY A 495 -16.48 -32.16 12.58
C GLY A 495 -17.59 -32.53 11.60
N THR A 496 -17.62 -33.81 11.24
CA THR A 496 -18.52 -34.36 10.23
C THR A 496 -19.97 -34.43 10.71
N GLY A 497 -20.91 -33.95 9.90
CA GLY A 497 -22.34 -34.07 10.14
C GLY A 497 -22.89 -33.34 11.36
N THR A 498 -22.13 -32.38 11.91
CA THR A 498 -22.52 -31.54 13.06
C THR A 498 -23.71 -30.62 12.71
N ALA A 499 -24.34 -29.99 13.69
CA ALA A 499 -25.43 -29.05 13.40
C ALA A 499 -24.90 -27.74 12.80
N ALA A 500 -25.54 -27.24 11.74
CA ALA A 500 -25.23 -25.94 11.17
C ALA A 500 -25.51 -24.81 12.17
N ALA A 501 -24.67 -23.77 12.17
CA ALA A 501 -24.76 -22.63 13.07
C ALA A 501 -26.09 -21.85 12.91
N ALA A 502 -26.40 -20.97 13.86
CA ALA A 502 -27.56 -20.09 13.77
C ALA A 502 -27.38 -19.03 12.66
N GLY A 503 -28.49 -18.60 12.04
CA GLY A 503 -28.49 -17.65 10.92
C GLY A 503 -28.55 -18.32 9.54
N THR A 504 -28.45 -17.47 8.51
CA THR A 504 -28.33 -17.86 7.10
C THR A 504 -26.98 -17.45 6.55
N PHE A 505 -26.41 -18.28 5.68
CA PHE A 505 -25.05 -18.11 5.16
C PHE A 505 -25.07 -18.06 3.62
N PRO A 506 -24.28 -17.17 2.99
CA PRO A 506 -24.12 -17.16 1.54
C PRO A 506 -23.40 -18.42 1.05
N LEU A 507 -23.50 -18.70 -0.25
CA LEU A 507 -23.03 -19.95 -0.85
C LEU A 507 -21.86 -19.69 -1.82
N PHE A 508 -20.76 -20.41 -1.63
CA PHE A 508 -19.63 -20.49 -2.56
C PHE A 508 -19.55 -21.89 -3.16
N VAL A 509 -19.39 -21.97 -4.48
CA VAL A 509 -19.28 -23.23 -5.22
C VAL A 509 -18.05 -23.20 -6.11
N ILE A 510 -17.14 -24.17 -5.97
CA ILE A 510 -15.95 -24.33 -6.82
C ILE A 510 -15.95 -25.68 -7.55
N GLN A 511 -15.73 -25.68 -8.86
CA GLN A 511 -15.58 -26.91 -9.64
C GLN A 511 -14.12 -27.11 -10.08
N HIS A 512 -13.58 -28.32 -9.88
CA HIS A 512 -12.24 -28.64 -10.37
C HIS A 512 -12.16 -28.68 -11.90
N GLY A 513 -10.92 -28.66 -12.40
CA GLY A 513 -10.59 -28.67 -13.82
C GLY A 513 -10.68 -30.02 -14.49
N ASN A 514 -10.12 -30.10 -15.69
CA ASN A 514 -9.84 -31.38 -16.30
C ASN A 514 -8.47 -31.85 -15.80
N HIS A 515 -8.45 -32.90 -15.00
CA HIS A 515 -7.22 -33.54 -14.55
C HIS A 515 -7.37 -35.05 -14.66
N ARG A 516 -6.32 -35.78 -14.30
CA ARG A 516 -6.35 -37.23 -14.14
C ARG A 516 -7.53 -37.66 -13.24
N ILE A 517 -8.37 -38.56 -13.75
CA ILE A 517 -9.55 -39.06 -13.03
C ILE A 517 -9.35 -40.41 -12.35
N CYS A 518 -8.32 -41.16 -12.72
CA CYS A 518 -8.09 -42.52 -12.22
C CYS A 518 -6.63 -42.77 -11.82
N THR A 519 -6.43 -43.47 -10.69
CA THR A 519 -5.08 -43.84 -10.22
C THR A 519 -4.46 -45.00 -11.02
N THR A 520 -5.27 -45.72 -11.80
CA THR A 520 -4.81 -46.58 -12.91
C THR A 520 -4.83 -45.79 -14.23
N TYR A 521 -4.17 -46.25 -15.28
CA TYR A 521 -3.85 -45.44 -16.48
C TYR A 521 -5.05 -45.13 -17.42
N SER A 522 -6.29 -45.19 -16.92
CA SER A 522 -7.50 -44.84 -17.68
C SER A 522 -7.86 -43.36 -17.54
N GLN A 523 -8.24 -42.72 -18.66
CA GLN A 523 -8.98 -41.46 -18.67
C GLN A 523 -10.43 -41.62 -19.15
N ASP A 524 -10.91 -42.86 -19.24
CA ASP A 524 -12.33 -43.16 -19.44
C ASP A 524 -13.02 -43.28 -18.06
N PRO A 525 -14.00 -42.41 -17.73
CA PRO A 525 -14.78 -42.48 -16.50
C PRO A 525 -15.40 -43.86 -16.23
N ALA A 526 -15.86 -44.56 -17.27
CA ALA A 526 -16.54 -45.85 -17.17
C ALA A 526 -15.60 -47.03 -16.83
N LEU A 527 -14.28 -46.84 -16.99
CA LEU A 527 -13.27 -47.89 -16.76
C LEU A 527 -12.48 -47.72 -15.46
N CYS A 528 -12.77 -46.68 -14.67
CA CYS A 528 -12.02 -46.42 -13.45
C CYS A 528 -12.58 -47.14 -12.22
N THR A 529 -11.72 -47.91 -11.56
CA THR A 529 -12.03 -48.57 -10.28
C THR A 529 -11.47 -47.85 -9.05
N SER A 530 -10.64 -46.81 -9.24
CA SER A 530 -10.03 -46.02 -8.16
C SER A 530 -9.92 -44.56 -8.60
N ARG A 531 -11.00 -43.81 -8.35
CA ARG A 531 -11.15 -42.41 -8.76
C ARG A 531 -10.16 -41.51 -8.01
N VAL A 532 -9.59 -40.52 -8.69
CA VAL A 532 -8.79 -39.43 -8.08
C VAL A 532 -9.76 -38.37 -7.53
N PRO A 533 -9.70 -38.01 -6.24
CA PRO A 533 -10.69 -37.14 -5.61
C PRO A 533 -10.42 -35.65 -5.87
N ASN A 534 -10.39 -35.24 -7.15
CA ASN A 534 -9.95 -33.92 -7.63
C ASN A 534 -10.62 -32.73 -6.92
N HIS A 535 -11.90 -32.86 -6.54
CA HIS A 535 -12.67 -31.88 -5.78
C HIS A 535 -12.17 -31.64 -4.34
N GLN A 536 -11.48 -32.60 -3.72
CA GLN A 536 -10.97 -32.48 -2.36
C GLN A 536 -9.73 -31.58 -2.26
N GLY A 537 -9.15 -31.24 -3.41
CA GLY A 537 -7.98 -30.37 -3.55
C GLY A 537 -8.09 -29.00 -2.88
N TYR A 538 -9.32 -28.49 -2.72
CA TYR A 538 -9.62 -27.15 -2.19
C TYR A 538 -10.16 -27.17 -0.74
N ASN A 539 -10.04 -28.31 -0.04
CA ASN A 539 -10.61 -28.47 1.31
C ASN A 539 -10.21 -27.34 2.28
N ARG A 540 -8.96 -26.86 2.21
CA ARG A 540 -8.45 -25.80 3.10
C ARG A 540 -9.04 -24.42 2.77
N LEU A 541 -9.28 -24.08 1.50
CA LEU A 541 -10.12 -22.93 1.09
C LEU A 541 -11.55 -23.05 1.62
N LEU A 542 -12.16 -24.23 1.47
CA LEU A 542 -13.51 -24.47 1.97
C LEU A 542 -13.58 -24.32 3.50
N ASP A 543 -12.56 -24.75 4.24
CA ASP A 543 -12.44 -24.54 5.69
C ASP A 543 -12.26 -23.04 6.05
N THR A 544 -11.49 -22.27 5.27
CA THR A 544 -11.39 -20.80 5.40
C THR A 544 -12.76 -20.13 5.23
N LEU A 545 -13.49 -20.45 4.17
CA LEU A 545 -14.78 -19.83 3.88
C LEU A 545 -15.84 -20.23 4.92
N ALA A 546 -15.87 -21.50 5.34
CA ALA A 546 -16.77 -21.99 6.38
C ALA A 546 -16.53 -21.33 7.74
N SER A 547 -15.28 -21.23 8.18
CA SER A 547 -14.94 -20.55 9.43
C SER A 547 -15.23 -19.04 9.39
N ASN A 548 -15.21 -18.42 8.20
CA ASN A 548 -15.60 -17.03 7.96
C ASN A 548 -17.10 -16.84 7.61
N GLY A 549 -17.96 -17.84 7.85
CA GLY A 549 -19.41 -17.67 7.76
C GLY A 549 -20.01 -17.86 6.36
N ILE A 550 -19.43 -18.71 5.52
CA ILE A 550 -19.86 -18.98 4.14
C ILE A 550 -20.03 -20.50 3.96
N ILE A 551 -21.14 -20.97 3.39
CA ILE A 551 -21.25 -22.39 3.00
C ILE A 551 -20.43 -22.59 1.73
N ALA A 552 -19.46 -23.51 1.75
CA ALA A 552 -18.49 -23.70 0.69
C ALA A 552 -18.53 -25.15 0.17
N VAL A 553 -18.62 -25.31 -1.16
CA VAL A 553 -18.89 -26.58 -1.83
C VAL A 553 -17.88 -26.80 -2.93
N SER A 554 -17.25 -27.98 -3.00
CA SER A 554 -16.43 -28.36 -4.15
C SER A 554 -16.98 -29.58 -4.88
N ILE A 555 -17.32 -29.35 -6.15
CA ILE A 555 -18.00 -30.30 -7.05
C ILE A 555 -16.99 -31.28 -7.66
N ASP A 556 -17.33 -32.55 -7.66
CA ASP A 556 -16.64 -33.60 -8.45
C ASP A 556 -17.21 -33.62 -9.87
N ALA A 557 -16.50 -33.00 -10.82
CA ALA A 557 -16.86 -33.00 -12.24
C ALA A 557 -16.21 -34.18 -12.98
N TYR A 558 -16.31 -35.36 -12.37
CA TYR A 558 -15.62 -36.57 -12.78
C TYR A 558 -16.04 -37.03 -14.18
N ASP A 559 -17.34 -37.16 -14.44
CA ASP A 559 -17.88 -37.64 -15.74
C ASP A 559 -17.73 -36.64 -16.89
N LEU A 560 -17.36 -35.38 -16.55
CA LEU A 560 -17.11 -34.30 -17.49
C LEU A 560 -15.60 -34.07 -17.72
N SER A 561 -14.74 -34.99 -17.25
CA SER A 561 -13.28 -34.96 -17.38
C SER A 561 -12.80 -36.03 -18.38
N GLY A 562 -11.77 -35.69 -19.16
CA GLY A 562 -11.23 -36.51 -20.26
C GLY A 562 -10.75 -35.66 -21.44
N ASN A 563 -10.17 -36.32 -22.45
CA ASN A 563 -9.52 -35.64 -23.58
C ASN A 563 -10.48 -34.87 -24.50
N ALA A 564 -11.70 -35.39 -24.76
CA ALA A 564 -12.70 -34.70 -25.58
C ALA A 564 -14.12 -35.24 -25.33
N PRO A 565 -15.17 -34.42 -25.54
CA PRO A 565 -15.12 -32.97 -25.77
C PRO A 565 -14.76 -32.19 -24.48
N GLN A 566 -14.66 -30.86 -24.57
CA GLN A 566 -14.23 -30.03 -23.42
C GLN A 566 -15.26 -29.95 -22.28
N TRP A 567 -16.55 -30.12 -22.60
CA TRP A 567 -17.67 -30.08 -21.65
C TRP A 567 -17.84 -28.78 -20.84
N ILE A 568 -17.42 -27.62 -21.37
CA ILE A 568 -17.52 -26.33 -20.64
C ILE A 568 -18.96 -25.95 -20.30
N SER A 569 -19.86 -26.04 -21.28
CA SER A 569 -21.29 -25.72 -21.10
C SER A 569 -21.97 -26.70 -20.14
N GLU A 570 -21.69 -27.99 -20.26
CA GLU A 570 -22.19 -29.06 -19.39
C GLU A 570 -21.66 -28.92 -17.95
N ARG A 571 -20.40 -28.53 -17.76
CA ARG A 571 -19.84 -28.19 -16.46
C ARG A 571 -20.52 -26.96 -15.85
N GLY A 572 -20.81 -25.94 -16.67
CA GLY A 572 -21.62 -24.79 -16.26
C GLY A 572 -23.02 -25.20 -15.78
N GLN A 573 -23.66 -26.12 -16.51
CA GLN A 573 -24.96 -26.70 -16.12
C GLN A 573 -24.85 -27.54 -14.84
N LEU A 574 -23.80 -28.33 -14.66
CA LEU A 574 -23.57 -29.10 -13.42
C LEU A 574 -23.47 -28.17 -12.21
N ILE A 575 -22.74 -27.06 -12.30
CA ILE A 575 -22.71 -26.03 -11.24
C ILE A 575 -24.13 -25.54 -10.90
N LEU A 576 -24.94 -25.21 -11.92
CA LEU A 576 -26.34 -24.82 -11.71
C LEU A 576 -27.18 -25.95 -11.09
N LYS A 577 -26.96 -27.22 -11.46
CA LYS A 577 -27.62 -28.38 -10.85
C LYS A 577 -27.26 -28.60 -9.39
N HIS A 578 -26.06 -28.22 -8.95
CA HIS A 578 -25.75 -28.16 -7.53
C HIS A 578 -26.46 -26.99 -6.84
N LEU A 579 -26.67 -25.84 -7.49
CA LEU A 579 -27.49 -24.75 -6.94
C LEU A 579 -28.97 -25.15 -6.80
N GLU A 580 -29.51 -25.97 -7.71
CA GLU A 580 -30.86 -26.58 -7.57
C GLU A 580 -30.93 -27.45 -6.31
N LEU A 581 -29.95 -28.34 -6.08
CA LEU A 581 -29.83 -29.12 -4.84
C LEU A 581 -29.75 -28.20 -3.61
N TRP A 582 -28.89 -27.19 -3.61
CA TRP A 582 -28.73 -26.30 -2.44
C TRP A 582 -29.98 -25.46 -2.15
N SER A 583 -30.75 -25.10 -3.19
CA SER A 583 -32.10 -24.54 -3.04
C SER A 583 -33.02 -25.53 -2.32
N HIS A 584 -33.06 -26.79 -2.76
CA HIS A 584 -33.88 -27.85 -2.16
C HIS A 584 -33.50 -28.12 -0.69
N LEU A 585 -32.20 -28.22 -0.38
CA LEU A 585 -31.72 -28.43 0.99
C LEU A 585 -32.08 -27.26 1.93
N ASN A 586 -32.16 -26.04 1.38
CA ASN A 586 -32.64 -24.86 2.10
C ASN A 586 -34.15 -24.84 2.28
N ASN A 587 -34.90 -25.25 1.26
CA ASN A 587 -36.37 -25.31 1.26
C ASN A 587 -36.83 -26.48 0.37
N ALA A 588 -37.27 -27.59 0.99
CA ALA A 588 -37.65 -28.81 0.27
C ALA A 588 -38.83 -28.65 -0.71
N ALA A 589 -39.55 -27.52 -0.68
CA ALA A 589 -40.57 -27.18 -1.68
C ALA A 589 -39.98 -26.70 -3.02
N THR A 590 -38.72 -26.26 -3.07
CA THR A 590 -38.02 -25.96 -4.33
C THR A 590 -37.34 -27.22 -4.87
N TYR A 591 -37.28 -27.35 -6.20
CA TYR A 591 -36.63 -28.47 -6.90
C TYR A 591 -36.89 -29.85 -6.28
N SER A 592 -38.16 -30.18 -6.04
CA SER A 592 -38.59 -31.36 -5.26
C SER A 592 -38.24 -32.73 -5.86
N SER A 593 -37.58 -32.77 -7.02
CA SER A 593 -36.95 -33.97 -7.59
C SER A 593 -35.63 -34.34 -6.92
N TYR A 594 -35.00 -33.43 -6.18
CA TYR A 594 -33.77 -33.70 -5.46
C TYR A 594 -34.04 -34.44 -4.13
N PRO A 595 -33.08 -35.24 -3.64
CA PRO A 595 -33.20 -35.92 -2.37
C PRO A 595 -32.98 -34.96 -1.19
N ASN A 596 -33.72 -35.19 -0.10
CA ASN A 596 -33.49 -34.55 1.20
C ASN A 596 -32.23 -35.12 1.88
N LEU A 597 -31.06 -34.70 1.39
CA LEU A 597 -29.78 -35.03 2.02
C LEU A 597 -29.66 -34.36 3.40
N PHE A 598 -28.78 -34.89 4.24
CA PHE A 598 -28.41 -34.27 5.53
C PHE A 598 -29.55 -34.10 6.55
N ALA A 599 -30.66 -34.83 6.39
CA ALA A 599 -31.78 -34.88 7.34
C ALA A 599 -32.30 -33.48 7.78
N GLY A 600 -32.34 -32.52 6.84
CA GLY A 600 -32.83 -31.16 7.10
C GLY A 600 -31.83 -30.20 7.77
N ARG A 601 -30.56 -30.59 7.95
CA ARG A 601 -29.50 -29.76 8.57
C ARG A 601 -29.40 -28.34 8.00
N PHE A 602 -29.67 -28.18 6.70
CA PHE A 602 -29.54 -26.91 5.97
C PHE A 602 -30.87 -26.17 5.74
N THR A 603 -32.00 -26.68 6.24
CA THR A 603 -33.31 -26.04 6.06
C THR A 603 -33.34 -24.65 6.70
N GLY A 604 -33.60 -23.63 5.88
CA GLY A 604 -33.55 -22.23 6.28
C GLY A 604 -32.16 -21.69 6.64
N LYS A 605 -31.07 -22.33 6.17
CA LYS A 605 -29.68 -21.95 6.47
C LYS A 605 -28.93 -21.31 5.30
N VAL A 606 -29.45 -21.39 4.08
CA VAL A 606 -28.72 -20.96 2.87
C VAL A 606 -29.31 -19.66 2.34
N ASN A 607 -28.48 -18.64 2.20
CA ASN A 607 -28.87 -17.39 1.57
C ASN A 607 -28.72 -17.48 0.03
N MET A 608 -29.72 -18.05 -0.63
CA MET A 608 -29.76 -18.19 -2.10
C MET A 608 -29.78 -16.86 -2.87
N THR A 609 -29.83 -15.71 -2.18
CA THR A 609 -29.67 -14.38 -2.78
C THR A 609 -28.22 -13.92 -2.90
N ARG A 610 -27.25 -14.66 -2.35
CA ARG A 610 -25.81 -14.35 -2.44
C ARG A 610 -25.00 -15.60 -2.74
N ILE A 611 -24.75 -15.85 -4.02
CA ILE A 611 -24.01 -17.00 -4.52
C ILE A 611 -22.74 -16.52 -5.26
N SER A 612 -21.60 -17.13 -5.00
CA SER A 612 -20.37 -16.97 -5.79
C SER A 612 -20.01 -18.30 -6.44
N VAL A 613 -19.61 -18.27 -7.71
CA VAL A 613 -19.17 -19.45 -8.45
C VAL A 613 -17.72 -19.32 -8.87
N SER A 614 -16.98 -20.42 -8.76
CA SER A 614 -15.55 -20.50 -9.03
C SER A 614 -15.19 -21.80 -9.73
N GLY A 615 -13.97 -21.89 -10.24
CA GLY A 615 -13.42 -23.14 -10.72
C GLY A 615 -12.00 -23.02 -11.25
N HIS A 616 -11.39 -24.16 -11.53
CA HIS A 616 -10.01 -24.26 -12.03
C HIS A 616 -9.99 -24.81 -13.46
N SER A 617 -9.15 -24.29 -14.36
CA SER A 617 -8.99 -24.83 -15.73
C SER A 617 -10.30 -24.82 -16.51
N ARG A 618 -10.73 -25.95 -17.10
CA ARG A 618 -12.09 -26.12 -17.65
C ARG A 618 -13.21 -25.79 -16.66
N GLY A 619 -12.99 -25.99 -15.36
CA GLY A 619 -13.91 -25.55 -14.31
C GLY A 619 -13.94 -24.03 -14.12
N GLY A 620 -12.84 -23.34 -14.40
CA GLY A 620 -12.73 -21.88 -14.32
C GLY A 620 -13.42 -21.17 -15.49
N GLU A 621 -13.50 -21.79 -16.67
CA GLU A 621 -14.40 -21.30 -17.72
C GLU A 621 -15.85 -21.73 -17.46
N ALA A 622 -16.06 -22.90 -16.85
CA ALA A 622 -17.39 -23.36 -16.47
C ALA A 622 -18.08 -22.47 -15.42
N SER A 623 -17.35 -21.78 -14.53
CA SER A 623 -17.93 -20.80 -13.60
C SER A 623 -18.51 -19.60 -14.35
N VAL A 624 -17.83 -19.13 -15.40
CA VAL A 624 -18.33 -18.13 -16.35
C VAL A 624 -19.54 -18.67 -17.13
N SER A 625 -19.45 -19.90 -17.64
CA SER A 625 -20.55 -20.56 -18.36
C SER A 625 -21.81 -20.72 -17.48
N ALA A 626 -21.64 -21.06 -16.19
CA ALA A 626 -22.72 -21.16 -15.22
C ALA A 626 -23.43 -19.82 -15.06
N TYR A 627 -22.69 -18.70 -14.95
CA TYR A 627 -23.29 -17.37 -14.93
C TYR A 627 -24.06 -17.06 -16.23
N MET A 628 -23.48 -17.35 -17.40
CA MET A 628 -24.09 -17.05 -18.70
C MET A 628 -25.34 -17.90 -18.99
N GLN A 629 -25.42 -19.12 -18.46
CA GLN A 629 -26.58 -20.02 -18.61
C GLN A 629 -27.63 -19.86 -17.50
N ASN A 630 -27.33 -19.09 -16.44
CA ASN A 630 -28.18 -18.95 -15.27
C ASN A 630 -29.46 -18.15 -15.56
N THR A 631 -30.60 -18.71 -15.18
CA THR A 631 -31.93 -18.07 -15.29
C THR A 631 -32.70 -18.01 -13.98
N ALA A 632 -32.15 -18.56 -12.87
CA ALA A 632 -32.91 -18.84 -11.65
C ALA A 632 -32.24 -18.41 -10.33
N PHE A 633 -30.92 -18.22 -10.32
CA PHE A 633 -30.13 -17.96 -9.10
C PHE A 633 -29.54 -16.56 -9.09
N ASN A 634 -29.26 -15.99 -7.90
CA ASN A 634 -28.54 -14.71 -7.82
C ASN A 634 -27.03 -14.95 -7.62
N ILE A 635 -26.32 -15.18 -8.73
CA ILE A 635 -24.86 -15.26 -8.74
C ILE A 635 -24.32 -13.83 -8.74
N VAL A 636 -23.68 -13.43 -7.63
CA VAL A 636 -23.22 -12.06 -7.37
C VAL A 636 -21.73 -11.85 -7.60
N ALA A 637 -20.97 -12.91 -7.88
CA ALA A 637 -19.55 -12.87 -8.23
C ALA A 637 -19.13 -14.15 -8.96
N VAL A 638 -18.15 -14.02 -9.87
CA VAL A 638 -17.55 -15.14 -10.62
C VAL A 638 -16.03 -15.08 -10.48
N SER A 639 -15.39 -16.22 -10.24
CA SER A 639 -13.92 -16.31 -10.23
C SER A 639 -13.39 -17.53 -10.96
N SER A 640 -12.10 -17.51 -11.30
CA SER A 640 -11.43 -18.56 -12.06
C SER A 640 -9.96 -18.72 -11.66
N ILE A 641 -9.49 -19.95 -11.53
CA ILE A 641 -8.07 -20.30 -11.44
C ILE A 641 -7.65 -20.84 -12.82
N ALA A 642 -6.61 -20.27 -13.42
CA ALA A 642 -5.99 -20.77 -14.66
C ALA A 642 -6.97 -21.25 -15.76
N PRO A 643 -8.02 -20.49 -16.12
CA PRO A 643 -9.10 -21.02 -16.97
C PRO A 643 -8.68 -21.14 -18.45
N MET A 644 -9.36 -22.06 -19.14
CA MET A 644 -9.44 -22.08 -20.62
C MET A 644 -10.33 -20.96 -21.15
N ASP A 645 -10.30 -20.73 -22.47
CA ASP A 645 -11.25 -19.84 -23.18
C ASP A 645 -11.78 -20.50 -24.47
N GLY A 646 -12.52 -21.60 -24.33
CA GLY A 646 -13.10 -22.35 -25.44
C GLY A 646 -14.42 -21.78 -26.01
N GLN A 647 -15.13 -20.94 -25.26
CA GLN A 647 -16.48 -20.44 -25.59
C GLN A 647 -16.53 -18.94 -25.89
N GLY A 648 -15.51 -18.15 -25.55
CA GLY A 648 -15.45 -16.72 -25.86
C GLY A 648 -16.47 -15.86 -25.09
N TYR A 649 -16.93 -16.31 -23.91
CA TYR A 649 -17.96 -15.60 -23.12
C TYR A 649 -17.54 -14.17 -22.72
N VAL A 650 -18.54 -13.30 -22.53
CA VAL A 650 -18.42 -11.90 -22.14
C VAL A 650 -19.25 -11.68 -20.88
N LEU A 651 -18.61 -11.47 -19.72
CA LEU A 651 -19.33 -11.20 -18.48
C LEU A 651 -19.87 -9.74 -18.46
N PRO A 652 -21.16 -9.52 -18.14
CA PRO A 652 -21.76 -8.19 -18.13
C PRO A 652 -21.32 -7.35 -16.92
N ALA A 653 -21.44 -6.03 -17.02
CA ALA A 653 -21.04 -5.07 -15.98
C ALA A 653 -21.83 -5.13 -14.65
N SER A 654 -22.77 -6.08 -14.55
CA SER A 654 -23.55 -6.39 -13.35
C SER A 654 -22.87 -7.37 -12.40
N VAL A 655 -21.83 -8.10 -12.84
CA VAL A 655 -21.13 -9.11 -12.03
C VAL A 655 -19.62 -8.83 -12.00
N PRO A 656 -18.98 -8.87 -10.82
CA PRO A 656 -17.53 -8.75 -10.71
C PRO A 656 -16.84 -10.07 -11.10
N TYR A 657 -15.64 -9.96 -11.66
CA TYR A 657 -14.84 -11.11 -12.11
C TYR A 657 -13.42 -11.09 -11.53
N PHE A 658 -12.94 -12.24 -11.07
CA PHE A 658 -11.54 -12.40 -10.63
C PHE A 658 -10.85 -13.60 -11.27
N VAL A 659 -9.62 -13.44 -11.77
CA VAL A 659 -8.84 -14.55 -12.35
C VAL A 659 -7.39 -14.64 -11.84
N ILE A 660 -6.97 -15.86 -11.50
CA ILE A 660 -5.58 -16.18 -11.19
C ILE A 660 -4.89 -16.68 -12.46
N LEU A 661 -3.79 -16.04 -12.85
CA LEU A 661 -2.95 -16.37 -13.99
C LEU A 661 -1.59 -16.92 -13.49
N PRO A 662 -1.39 -18.26 -13.43
CA PRO A 662 -0.09 -18.83 -13.11
C PRO A 662 0.92 -18.57 -14.23
N ALA A 663 2.07 -17.97 -13.92
CA ALA A 663 3.01 -17.57 -14.97
C ALA A 663 3.77 -18.73 -15.64
N ALA A 664 3.83 -19.90 -15.00
CA ALA A 664 4.54 -21.09 -15.45
C ALA A 664 3.60 -22.24 -15.85
N ASP A 665 2.34 -21.93 -16.18
CA ASP A 665 1.29 -22.87 -16.59
C ASP A 665 1.74 -23.77 -17.77
N GLY A 666 1.82 -25.08 -17.51
CA GLY A 666 2.19 -26.11 -18.49
C GLY A 666 1.01 -26.74 -19.21
N ASP A 667 -0.20 -26.66 -18.66
CA ASP A 667 -1.43 -27.18 -19.27
C ASP A 667 -2.05 -26.14 -20.22
N ILE A 668 -2.20 -24.91 -19.76
CA ILE A 668 -2.72 -23.74 -20.49
C ILE A 668 -1.58 -22.76 -20.76
N THR A 669 -0.57 -23.25 -21.49
CA THR A 669 0.65 -22.52 -21.89
C THR A 669 0.43 -21.19 -22.63
N THR A 670 -0.81 -20.82 -22.96
CA THR A 670 -1.21 -19.56 -23.62
C THR A 670 -1.89 -18.55 -22.69
N LEU A 671 -2.08 -18.89 -21.40
CA LEU A 671 -2.75 -18.06 -20.37
C LEU A 671 -4.11 -17.48 -20.79
N GLU A 672 -4.98 -18.34 -21.30
CA GLU A 672 -6.26 -17.94 -21.91
C GLU A 672 -7.19 -17.15 -20.98
N GLY A 673 -7.06 -17.32 -19.65
CA GLY A 673 -7.78 -16.52 -18.67
C GLY A 673 -7.58 -15.01 -18.76
N ALA A 674 -6.49 -14.53 -19.39
CA ALA A 674 -6.32 -13.12 -19.70
C ALA A 674 -7.41 -12.60 -20.66
N LYS A 675 -7.84 -13.42 -21.63
CA LYS A 675 -8.91 -13.08 -22.58
C LYS A 675 -10.28 -12.96 -21.91
N LEU A 676 -10.56 -13.84 -20.94
CA LEU A 676 -11.77 -13.76 -20.11
C LEU A 676 -11.78 -12.48 -19.26
N TYR A 677 -10.64 -12.09 -18.69
CA TYR A 677 -10.48 -10.79 -18.02
C TYR A 677 -10.72 -9.63 -18.99
N ASP A 678 -10.06 -9.63 -20.14
CA ASP A 678 -10.15 -8.55 -21.13
C ASP A 678 -11.60 -8.29 -21.55
N ARG A 679 -12.38 -9.35 -21.81
CA ARG A 679 -13.80 -9.25 -22.22
C ARG A 679 -14.79 -8.95 -21.09
N ALA A 680 -14.45 -9.15 -19.82
CA ALA A 680 -15.36 -8.81 -18.73
C ALA A 680 -15.61 -7.29 -18.65
N LEU A 681 -16.88 -6.88 -18.48
CA LEU A 681 -17.32 -5.48 -18.61
C LEU A 681 -17.54 -4.74 -17.28
N GLY A 682 -17.45 -5.44 -16.14
CA GLY A 682 -17.67 -4.87 -14.80
C GLY A 682 -16.37 -4.60 -14.05
N THR A 683 -16.48 -4.34 -12.74
CA THR A 683 -15.33 -4.41 -11.83
C THR A 683 -14.65 -5.76 -12.02
N LYS A 684 -13.36 -5.75 -12.32
CA LYS A 684 -12.61 -6.98 -12.57
C LYS A 684 -11.20 -6.86 -12.04
N SER A 685 -10.67 -7.99 -11.59
CA SER A 685 -9.33 -8.08 -11.05
C SER A 685 -8.64 -9.35 -11.55
N SER A 686 -7.32 -9.33 -11.62
CA SER A 686 -6.52 -10.53 -11.83
C SER A 686 -5.22 -10.44 -11.06
N ILE A 687 -4.60 -11.59 -10.83
CA ILE A 687 -3.22 -11.68 -10.39
C ILE A 687 -2.40 -12.49 -11.37
N TYR A 688 -1.20 -12.02 -11.66
CA TYR A 688 -0.19 -12.73 -12.42
C TYR A 688 0.92 -13.21 -11.47
N VAL A 689 0.95 -14.51 -11.21
CA VAL A 689 1.76 -15.11 -10.15
C VAL A 689 3.01 -15.75 -10.76
N TYR A 690 4.17 -15.12 -10.58
CA TYR A 690 5.43 -15.57 -11.19
C TYR A 690 5.83 -16.93 -10.63
N GLY A 691 6.25 -17.86 -11.49
CA GLY A 691 6.69 -19.19 -11.08
C GLY A 691 5.62 -20.09 -10.44
N ALA A 692 4.34 -19.73 -10.52
CA ALA A 692 3.23 -20.65 -10.26
C ALA A 692 2.88 -21.48 -11.51
N ASN A 693 2.64 -22.78 -11.36
CA ASN A 693 2.19 -23.67 -12.44
C ASN A 693 0.66 -23.84 -12.46
N HIS A 694 0.11 -24.70 -13.32
CA HIS A 694 -1.31 -25.03 -13.29
C HIS A 694 -1.67 -25.78 -12.00
N ASN A 695 -0.93 -26.85 -11.69
CA ASN A 695 -1.46 -27.90 -10.82
C ASN A 695 -1.44 -27.59 -9.33
N PHE A 696 -0.46 -26.82 -8.85
CA PHE A 696 -0.20 -26.74 -7.41
C PHE A 696 -1.32 -26.07 -6.62
N PHE A 697 -2.20 -25.25 -7.23
CA PHE A 697 -3.40 -24.71 -6.56
C PHE A 697 -4.38 -25.77 -6.05
N ASN A 698 -4.20 -27.04 -6.43
CA ASN A 698 -4.99 -28.18 -5.97
C ASN A 698 -4.11 -29.13 -5.15
N THR A 699 -4.43 -29.34 -3.87
CA THR A 699 -3.64 -30.22 -2.98
C THR A 699 -3.61 -31.70 -3.39
N VAL A 700 -4.62 -32.18 -4.15
CA VAL A 700 -4.65 -33.56 -4.67
C VAL A 700 -3.74 -33.69 -5.89
N TRP A 701 -3.72 -32.69 -6.77
CA TRP A 701 -2.85 -32.69 -7.96
C TRP A 701 -1.39 -32.51 -7.56
N ALA A 702 -1.09 -31.56 -6.68
CA ALA A 702 0.25 -31.34 -6.13
C ALA A 702 0.87 -32.53 -5.38
N ALA A 703 0.05 -33.52 -4.98
CA ALA A 703 0.49 -34.74 -4.32
C ALA A 703 0.73 -35.91 -5.29
N GLU A 704 0.40 -35.76 -6.59
CA GLU A 704 0.70 -36.76 -7.61
C GLU A 704 2.20 -36.76 -7.97
N PRO A 705 2.76 -37.91 -8.39
CA PRO A 705 4.13 -37.96 -8.89
C PRO A 705 4.26 -37.30 -10.26
N GLU A 706 5.47 -36.84 -10.57
CA GLU A 706 5.87 -36.39 -11.90
C GLU A 706 5.49 -37.39 -13.02
N PRO A 707 4.99 -36.95 -14.18
CA PRO A 707 4.78 -35.56 -14.61
C PRO A 707 3.35 -35.03 -14.31
N TYR A 708 2.61 -35.64 -13.38
CA TYR A 708 1.23 -35.24 -13.06
C TYR A 708 1.16 -34.23 -11.91
N GLY A 709 2.18 -34.19 -11.04
CA GLY A 709 2.25 -33.26 -9.91
C GLY A 709 2.64 -31.84 -10.30
N ASP A 710 3.73 -31.67 -11.04
CA ASP A 710 4.16 -30.41 -11.64
C ASP A 710 4.03 -30.50 -13.17
N ASP A 711 3.12 -29.72 -13.74
CA ASP A 711 2.90 -29.59 -15.19
C ASP A 711 4.00 -28.79 -15.90
N SER A 712 4.91 -28.15 -15.15
CA SER A 712 5.98 -27.31 -15.69
C SER A 712 7.35 -28.01 -15.66
N THR A 713 8.38 -27.39 -16.27
CA THR A 713 9.72 -28.02 -16.31
C THR A 713 10.50 -27.85 -15.00
N TYR A 714 11.18 -28.93 -14.59
CA TYR A 714 12.12 -28.93 -13.47
C TYR A 714 13.20 -27.82 -13.60
N ASN A 715 13.39 -27.03 -12.54
CA ASN A 715 14.21 -25.80 -12.46
C ASN A 715 13.65 -24.54 -13.17
N ARG A 716 12.38 -24.19 -12.94
CA ARG A 716 11.80 -22.89 -13.37
C ARG A 716 12.31 -21.70 -12.54
N GLN A 717 12.38 -20.52 -13.15
CA GLN A 717 12.65 -19.26 -12.46
C GLN A 717 11.51 -18.94 -11.48
N ASP A 718 11.82 -18.32 -10.34
CA ASP A 718 10.84 -17.88 -9.34
C ASP A 718 9.93 -19.03 -8.83
N TYR A 719 10.42 -20.29 -8.83
CA TYR A 719 9.66 -21.47 -8.41
C TYR A 719 8.96 -21.26 -7.05
N ILE A 720 7.63 -21.34 -7.06
CA ILE A 720 6.81 -21.36 -5.84
C ILE A 720 6.55 -22.81 -5.43
N PRO A 721 6.88 -23.22 -4.19
CA PRO A 721 6.50 -24.52 -3.63
C PRO A 721 4.98 -24.70 -3.54
N ALA A 722 4.50 -25.94 -3.67
CA ALA A 722 3.05 -26.21 -3.72
C ALA A 722 2.25 -25.63 -2.54
N VAL A 723 2.76 -25.73 -1.31
CA VAL A 723 2.11 -25.19 -0.10
C VAL A 723 1.94 -23.67 -0.15
N ASP A 724 2.90 -22.95 -0.72
CA ASP A 724 2.83 -21.50 -0.83
C ASP A 724 1.95 -21.06 -2.01
N GLN A 725 1.99 -21.79 -3.14
CA GLN A 725 1.07 -21.54 -4.26
C GLN A 725 -0.39 -21.81 -3.85
N GLN A 726 -0.64 -22.83 -3.02
CA GLN A 726 -1.93 -23.08 -2.38
C GLN A 726 -2.32 -21.90 -1.50
N ARG A 727 -1.44 -21.49 -0.57
CA ARG A 727 -1.70 -20.34 0.32
C ARG A 727 -2.10 -19.08 -0.46
N ILE A 728 -1.37 -18.75 -1.54
CA ILE A 728 -1.69 -17.62 -2.42
C ILE A 728 -3.06 -17.79 -3.07
N GLY A 729 -3.33 -18.91 -3.74
CA GLY A 729 -4.62 -19.13 -4.42
C GLY A 729 -5.81 -19.10 -3.46
N GLU A 730 -5.65 -19.68 -2.28
CA GLU A 730 -6.68 -19.71 -1.23
C GLU A 730 -6.91 -18.32 -0.60
N ALA A 731 -5.84 -17.56 -0.33
CA ALA A 731 -5.92 -16.19 0.20
C ALA A 731 -6.70 -15.27 -0.76
N TRP A 732 -6.31 -15.23 -2.04
CA TRP A 732 -6.94 -14.36 -3.03
C TRP A 732 -8.39 -14.74 -3.36
N LEU A 733 -8.71 -16.04 -3.46
CA LEU A 733 -10.10 -16.48 -3.64
C LEU A 733 -10.95 -16.22 -2.40
N SER A 734 -10.39 -16.37 -1.19
CA SER A 734 -11.07 -16.02 0.07
C SER A 734 -11.37 -14.52 0.12
N ALA A 735 -10.40 -13.67 -0.21
CA ALA A 735 -10.55 -12.21 -0.28
C ALA A 735 -11.68 -11.78 -1.22
N PHE A 736 -11.63 -12.21 -2.49
CA PHE A 736 -12.67 -11.92 -3.49
C PHE A 736 -14.05 -12.45 -3.08
N THR A 737 -14.11 -13.66 -2.53
CA THR A 737 -15.37 -14.26 -2.09
C THR A 737 -15.96 -13.52 -0.90
N ARG A 738 -15.15 -13.11 0.08
CA ARG A 738 -15.60 -12.35 1.26
C ARG A 738 -16.00 -10.92 0.90
N LEU A 739 -15.29 -10.26 -0.01
CA LEU A 739 -15.71 -8.97 -0.55
C LEU A 739 -17.16 -9.04 -1.10
N HIS A 740 -17.45 -10.01 -1.96
CA HIS A 740 -18.74 -10.07 -2.66
C HIS A 740 -19.85 -10.91 -2.00
N LEU A 741 -19.55 -11.75 -1.01
CA LEU A 741 -20.56 -12.49 -0.24
C LEU A 741 -20.82 -11.90 1.16
N ARG A 742 -19.82 -11.25 1.76
CA ARG A 742 -19.86 -10.72 3.13
C ARG A 742 -19.81 -9.19 3.21
N ASN A 743 -19.53 -8.50 2.10
CA ASN A 743 -19.27 -7.04 2.05
C ASN A 743 -18.02 -6.63 2.86
N GLU A 744 -17.00 -7.48 2.92
CA GLU A 744 -15.74 -7.17 3.60
C GLU A 744 -14.85 -6.31 2.67
N THR A 745 -15.08 -4.99 2.71
CA THR A 745 -14.57 -3.99 1.74
C THR A 745 -13.05 -3.88 1.68
N VAL A 746 -12.34 -4.20 2.77
CA VAL A 746 -10.87 -4.17 2.86
C VAL A 746 -10.17 -5.08 1.84
N TYR A 747 -10.85 -6.12 1.36
CA TYR A 747 -10.33 -6.97 0.29
C TYR A 747 -10.40 -6.33 -1.10
N ALA A 748 -11.12 -5.22 -1.28
CA ALA A 748 -11.06 -4.45 -2.53
C ALA A 748 -9.65 -3.86 -2.74
N ASP A 749 -8.98 -3.42 -1.67
CA ASP A 749 -7.65 -2.82 -1.73
C ASP A 749 -6.57 -3.86 -2.00
N MET A 750 -6.74 -5.08 -1.47
CA MET A 750 -5.96 -6.24 -1.91
C MET A 750 -6.16 -6.52 -3.41
N LEU A 751 -7.42 -6.52 -3.89
CA LEU A 751 -7.72 -6.70 -5.32
C LEU A 751 -7.22 -5.57 -6.23
N ARG A 752 -6.87 -4.41 -5.66
CA ARG A 752 -6.27 -3.25 -6.37
C ARG A 752 -4.74 -3.27 -6.35
N GLY A 753 -4.12 -4.09 -5.49
CA GLY A 753 -2.68 -4.13 -5.27
C GLY A 753 -2.18 -3.19 -4.16
N THR A 754 -3.08 -2.47 -3.47
CA THR A 754 -2.73 -1.46 -2.45
C THR A 754 -2.72 -2.00 -1.02
N LEU A 755 -3.01 -3.30 -0.83
CA LEU A 755 -2.91 -3.99 0.46
C LEU A 755 -2.34 -5.41 0.28
N GLU A 756 -1.25 -5.71 0.98
CA GLU A 756 -0.65 -7.04 1.04
C GLU A 756 -0.83 -7.67 2.43
N PHE A 757 -1.03 -8.99 2.47
CA PHE A 757 -1.14 -9.76 3.71
C PHE A 757 0.03 -10.72 3.89
N PRO A 758 0.40 -11.12 5.13
CA PRO A 758 1.49 -12.05 5.39
C PRO A 758 1.39 -13.40 4.65
N SER A 759 0.19 -13.87 4.32
CA SER A 759 -0.02 -15.08 3.52
C SER A 759 0.41 -14.98 2.05
N THR A 760 0.54 -13.77 1.51
CA THR A 760 0.95 -13.49 0.12
C THR A 760 2.25 -12.69 0.02
N ALA A 761 2.75 -12.17 1.15
CA ALA A 761 3.94 -11.34 1.22
C ALA A 761 5.22 -12.02 0.72
N GLY A 762 6.05 -11.26 0.02
CA GLY A 762 7.37 -11.70 -0.48
C GLY A 762 7.34 -12.54 -1.76
N PHE A 763 6.16 -12.73 -2.38
CA PHE A 763 6.02 -13.37 -3.68
C PHE A 763 5.82 -12.33 -4.80
N LYS A 764 6.28 -12.65 -6.01
CA LYS A 764 6.09 -11.82 -7.20
C LYS A 764 4.68 -12.02 -7.76
N ILE A 765 3.73 -11.28 -7.18
CA ILE A 765 2.32 -11.28 -7.55
C ILE A 765 1.99 -9.89 -8.11
N TYR A 766 1.63 -9.82 -9.39
CA TYR A 766 1.31 -8.54 -10.02
C TYR A 766 -0.18 -8.43 -10.31
N THR A 767 -0.80 -7.33 -9.86
CA THR A 767 -2.24 -7.09 -9.99
C THR A 767 -2.61 -6.44 -11.31
N THR A 768 -3.77 -6.84 -11.84
CA THR A 768 -4.49 -6.05 -12.84
C THR A 768 -5.87 -5.75 -12.26
N HIS A 769 -6.30 -4.50 -12.32
CA HIS A 769 -7.59 -4.06 -11.81
C HIS A 769 -8.26 -3.12 -12.80
N HIS A 770 -9.59 -3.19 -12.89
CA HIS A 770 -10.44 -2.24 -13.61
C HIS A 770 -11.72 -1.98 -12.82
N GLU A 771 -12.03 -0.70 -12.59
CA GLU A 771 -13.18 -0.28 -11.80
C GLU A 771 -14.43 -0.09 -12.66
N LYS A 772 -15.59 -0.27 -12.04
CA LYS A 772 -16.88 -0.02 -12.71
C LYS A 772 -17.14 1.47 -12.97
N VAL A 773 -16.64 2.39 -12.13
CA VAL A 773 -16.86 3.83 -12.28
C VAL A 773 -15.61 4.47 -12.87
N HIS A 774 -15.54 4.50 -14.19
CA HIS A 774 -14.40 5.04 -14.93
C HIS A 774 -14.83 5.93 -16.10
N THR A 775 -13.90 6.76 -16.59
CA THR A 775 -13.94 7.40 -17.91
C THR A 775 -12.69 6.96 -18.68
N ARG A 776 -12.88 6.12 -19.70
CA ARG A 776 -11.78 5.65 -20.55
C ARG A 776 -11.40 6.72 -21.58
N LEU A 777 -10.12 7.07 -21.56
CA LEU A 777 -9.49 8.04 -22.45
C LEU A 777 -8.90 7.33 -23.68
N ASN A 778 -8.22 6.20 -23.47
CA ASN A 778 -7.64 5.38 -24.54
C ASN A 778 -7.84 3.88 -24.27
N SER A 779 -8.06 3.12 -25.33
CA SER A 779 -8.07 1.65 -25.33
C SER A 779 -7.38 1.21 -26.63
N GLY A 780 -6.11 0.83 -26.56
CA GLY A 780 -5.25 0.40 -27.68
C GLY A 780 -4.92 1.38 -28.82
N ALA A 781 -5.58 2.53 -28.93
CA ALA A 781 -5.52 3.39 -30.11
C ALA A 781 -4.30 4.33 -30.11
N ALA A 782 -3.20 3.92 -30.78
CA ALA A 782 -1.96 4.68 -30.85
C ALA A 782 -2.10 6.01 -31.61
N SER A 783 -3.05 6.10 -32.54
CA SER A 783 -3.39 7.32 -33.29
C SER A 783 -4.00 8.43 -32.43
N ALA A 784 -4.46 8.12 -31.21
CA ALA A 784 -4.93 9.13 -30.27
C ALA A 784 -3.79 9.83 -29.50
N PHE A 785 -2.56 9.30 -29.58
CA PHE A 785 -1.37 9.91 -29.00
C PHE A 785 -0.58 10.67 -30.07
N THR A 786 -0.16 11.89 -29.73
CA THR A 786 0.84 12.64 -30.49
C THR A 786 2.25 12.26 -30.00
N PRO A 787 3.12 11.67 -30.84
CA PRO A 787 4.48 11.35 -30.47
C PRO A 787 5.38 12.59 -30.43
N GLY A 788 6.34 12.62 -29.51
CA GLY A 788 7.40 13.61 -29.43
C GLY A 788 8.75 12.96 -29.09
N GLY A 789 9.85 13.52 -29.59
CA GLY A 789 11.19 12.96 -29.39
C GLY A 789 11.42 11.64 -30.16
N ALA A 790 12.36 10.82 -29.68
CA ALA A 790 12.77 9.57 -30.32
C ALA A 790 11.85 8.39 -29.93
N ILE A 791 10.60 8.43 -30.39
CA ILE A 791 9.58 7.41 -30.09
C ILE A 791 8.85 6.94 -31.35
N THR A 792 8.53 5.65 -31.41
CA THR A 792 7.58 5.05 -32.34
C THR A 792 6.35 4.57 -31.57
N LEU A 793 5.16 5.00 -32.01
CA LEU A 793 3.86 4.56 -31.49
C LEU A 793 3.14 3.73 -32.55
N SER A 794 2.58 2.59 -32.16
CA SER A 794 1.81 1.72 -33.07
C SER A 794 0.76 0.91 -32.31
N THR A 795 -0.45 0.78 -32.84
CA THR A 795 -1.44 -0.17 -32.30
C THR A 795 -1.01 -1.60 -32.63
N VAL A 796 -1.03 -2.48 -31.63
CA VAL A 796 -0.84 -3.92 -31.78
C VAL A 796 -2.14 -4.60 -31.39
N VAL A 797 -2.71 -5.36 -32.33
CA VAL A 797 -4.00 -6.04 -32.16
C VAL A 797 -3.80 -7.38 -31.46
N ASN A 798 -4.55 -7.63 -30.38
CA ASN A 798 -4.58 -8.89 -29.62
C ASN A 798 -3.17 -9.50 -29.31
N PRO A 799 -2.28 -8.78 -28.59
CA PRO A 799 -0.96 -9.28 -28.23
C PRO A 799 -1.06 -10.36 -27.15
N SER A 800 -0.45 -11.53 -27.37
CA SER A 800 -0.50 -12.65 -26.39
C SER A 800 -0.08 -12.24 -24.96
N PRO A 801 -0.86 -12.60 -23.92
CA PRO A 801 -2.06 -13.45 -23.95
C PRO A 801 -3.40 -12.70 -24.13
N HIS A 802 -3.37 -11.39 -24.37
CA HIS A 802 -4.53 -10.51 -24.38
C HIS A 802 -5.37 -10.54 -25.66
N GLN A 803 -6.63 -10.13 -25.50
CA GLN A 803 -7.62 -9.91 -26.57
C GLN A 803 -8.12 -8.45 -26.61
N THR A 804 -7.36 -7.50 -26.08
CA THR A 804 -7.51 -6.07 -26.37
C THR A 804 -6.46 -5.61 -27.38
N ASP A 805 -6.73 -4.49 -28.04
CA ASP A 805 -5.70 -3.74 -28.76
C ASP A 805 -4.83 -2.98 -27.76
N VAL A 806 -3.54 -2.83 -28.03
CA VAL A 806 -2.62 -2.06 -27.16
C VAL A 806 -1.84 -1.01 -27.94
N VAL A 807 -1.49 0.09 -27.29
CA VAL A 807 -0.50 1.04 -27.79
C VAL A 807 0.89 0.49 -27.48
N ARG A 808 1.65 0.10 -28.51
CA ARG A 808 3.08 -0.13 -28.35
C ARG A 808 3.81 1.21 -28.36
N ALA A 809 4.58 1.49 -27.30
CA ALA A 809 5.49 2.62 -27.22
C ALA A 809 6.93 2.12 -27.20
N ASN A 810 7.71 2.50 -28.23
CA ASN A 810 9.10 2.10 -28.41
C ASN A 810 9.98 3.35 -28.47
N TRP A 811 10.91 3.53 -27.53
CA TRP A 811 11.77 4.71 -27.45
C TRP A 811 13.25 4.38 -27.34
N THR A 812 14.07 5.26 -27.92
CA THR A 812 15.54 5.09 -28.01
C THR A 812 16.34 6.25 -27.41
N ALA A 813 15.67 7.26 -26.86
CA ALA A 813 16.30 8.33 -26.07
C ALA A 813 15.36 8.89 -24.99
N GLY A 814 15.94 9.39 -23.90
CA GLY A 814 15.23 9.94 -22.72
C GLY A 814 14.51 11.29 -22.93
N THR A 815 14.16 11.62 -24.17
CA THR A 815 13.39 12.82 -24.57
C THR A 815 12.04 12.46 -25.18
N ALA A 816 11.71 11.17 -25.22
CA ALA A 816 10.51 10.64 -25.83
C ALA A 816 9.24 10.97 -25.02
N THR A 817 8.14 11.28 -25.71
CA THR A 817 6.83 11.52 -25.11
C THR A 817 5.70 10.96 -25.99
N ALA A 818 4.63 10.49 -25.34
CA ALA A 818 3.34 10.21 -25.96
C ALA A 818 2.29 11.12 -25.30
N THR A 819 1.73 12.06 -26.05
CA THR A 819 0.78 13.07 -25.52
C THR A 819 -0.64 12.77 -25.98
N PHE A 820 -1.56 12.56 -25.04
CA PHE A 820 -3.00 12.40 -25.28
C PHE A 820 -3.74 13.68 -24.87
N THR A 821 -4.47 14.28 -25.81
CA THR A 821 -5.30 15.47 -25.55
C THR A 821 -6.68 15.03 -25.07
N VAL A 822 -7.05 15.38 -23.83
CA VAL A 822 -8.32 14.96 -23.23
C VAL A 822 -9.50 15.70 -23.90
N PRO A 823 -10.49 14.96 -24.45
CA PRO A 823 -11.71 15.56 -25.01
C PRO A 823 -12.44 16.41 -23.98
N VAL A 824 -13.01 17.55 -24.40
CA VAL A 824 -13.63 18.54 -23.48
C VAL A 824 -14.64 17.93 -22.52
N GLY A 825 -15.46 16.96 -22.96
CA GLY A 825 -16.45 16.26 -22.14
C GLY A 825 -15.89 15.22 -21.16
N GLN A 826 -14.58 14.99 -21.13
CA GLN A 826 -13.89 14.03 -20.26
C GLN A 826 -12.83 14.70 -19.34
N ARG A 827 -12.75 16.04 -19.34
CA ARG A 827 -11.72 16.79 -18.60
C ARG A 827 -11.99 16.94 -17.10
N ASP A 828 -13.24 16.78 -16.68
CA ASP A 828 -13.59 16.81 -15.27
C ASP A 828 -13.31 15.44 -14.65
N ALA A 829 -12.13 15.33 -14.05
CA ALA A 829 -11.67 14.18 -13.31
C ALA A 829 -11.98 14.28 -11.80
N SER A 830 -12.69 15.32 -11.33
CA SER A 830 -12.88 15.59 -9.89
C SER A 830 -13.74 14.58 -9.14
N ALA A 831 -14.46 13.71 -9.87
CA ALA A 831 -15.29 12.65 -9.33
C ALA A 831 -14.60 11.25 -9.30
N TYR A 832 -13.29 11.19 -9.59
CA TYR A 832 -12.48 9.97 -9.61
C TYR A 832 -11.35 10.02 -8.58
N GLU A 833 -10.79 8.86 -8.26
CA GLU A 833 -9.74 8.69 -7.24
C GLU A 833 -8.37 8.52 -7.88
N VAL A 834 -8.27 7.80 -9.00
CA VAL A 834 -7.00 7.49 -9.68
C VAL A 834 -7.02 7.79 -11.17
N LEU A 835 -5.85 8.08 -11.73
CA LEU A 835 -5.51 7.83 -13.13
C LEU A 835 -4.94 6.41 -13.21
N SER A 836 -5.62 5.54 -13.95
CA SER A 836 -5.28 4.12 -14.11
C SER A 836 -4.88 3.85 -15.57
N PHE A 837 -3.96 2.91 -15.77
CA PHE A 837 -3.69 2.31 -17.08
C PHE A 837 -3.05 0.93 -16.94
N ARG A 838 -3.29 0.08 -17.95
CA ARG A 838 -2.68 -1.24 -18.06
C ARG A 838 -1.36 -1.15 -18.83
N VAL A 839 -0.30 -1.83 -18.38
CA VAL A 839 1.03 -1.74 -18.98
C VAL A 839 1.82 -3.05 -18.87
N ALA A 840 2.62 -3.36 -19.89
CA ALA A 840 3.56 -4.49 -19.88
C ALA A 840 4.88 -4.10 -20.55
N GLN A 841 6.00 -4.59 -20.02
CA GLN A 841 7.23 -4.66 -20.80
C GLN A 841 7.09 -5.64 -21.97
N ARG A 842 7.76 -5.36 -23.08
CA ARG A 842 8.03 -6.37 -24.12
C ARG A 842 9.34 -7.11 -23.84
N VAL A 843 9.46 -8.32 -24.39
CA VAL A 843 10.76 -9.00 -24.53
C VAL A 843 11.61 -8.22 -25.55
N SER A 844 12.45 -7.31 -25.06
CA SER A 844 13.20 -6.35 -25.89
C SER A 844 14.51 -5.94 -25.20
N PRO A 845 15.63 -5.81 -25.93
CA PRO A 845 16.90 -5.33 -25.37
C PRO A 845 16.92 -3.82 -25.07
N LEU A 846 15.84 -3.09 -25.42
CA LEU A 846 15.67 -1.69 -25.05
C LEU A 846 15.18 -1.52 -23.60
N ASN A 847 14.54 -2.54 -23.04
CA ASN A 847 14.09 -2.54 -21.64
C ASN A 847 15.24 -2.91 -20.70
N PRO A 848 15.17 -2.56 -19.40
CA PRO A 848 16.15 -2.95 -18.39
C PRO A 848 16.47 -4.44 -18.40
N ALA A 849 17.76 -4.80 -18.36
CA ALA A 849 18.18 -6.20 -18.29
C ALA A 849 17.70 -6.90 -16.99
N THR A 850 17.59 -6.12 -15.92
CA THR A 850 17.20 -6.46 -14.55
C THR A 850 16.31 -5.36 -13.98
N GLY A 851 15.32 -5.72 -13.16
CA GLY A 851 14.39 -4.77 -12.52
C GLY A 851 13.17 -4.42 -13.39
N SER A 852 12.40 -3.46 -12.89
CA SER A 852 11.19 -2.95 -13.53
C SER A 852 11.49 -1.84 -14.53
N GLN A 853 10.53 -1.57 -15.42
CA GLN A 853 10.55 -0.42 -16.31
C GLN A 853 9.87 0.77 -15.60
N ASP A 854 10.27 1.99 -15.93
CA ASP A 854 9.65 3.21 -15.41
C ASP A 854 9.47 4.24 -16.54
N PHE A 855 8.50 5.11 -16.36
CA PHE A 855 8.37 6.36 -17.10
C PHE A 855 7.59 7.36 -16.24
N ARG A 856 7.55 8.62 -16.65
CA ARG A 856 6.75 9.64 -15.97
C ARG A 856 5.39 9.82 -16.62
N VAL A 857 4.38 10.03 -15.79
CA VAL A 857 3.05 10.46 -16.21
C VAL A 857 2.89 11.92 -15.80
N GLU A 858 2.52 12.76 -16.76
CA GLU A 858 2.24 14.18 -16.55
C GLU A 858 0.76 14.45 -16.79
N LEU A 859 0.09 15.08 -15.82
CA LEU A 859 -1.21 15.70 -16.04
C LEU A 859 -1.05 17.20 -16.26
N VAL A 860 -1.79 17.73 -17.23
CA VAL A 860 -1.91 19.17 -17.48
C VAL A 860 -3.35 19.57 -17.22
N GLY A 861 -3.55 20.59 -16.39
CA GLY A 861 -4.87 21.13 -16.08
C GLY A 861 -4.77 22.54 -15.53
N GLY A 862 -5.76 23.37 -15.82
CA GLY A 862 -5.74 24.80 -15.43
C GLY A 862 -4.54 25.59 -15.99
N GLY A 863 -3.88 25.10 -17.05
CA GLY A 863 -2.65 25.67 -17.62
C GLY A 863 -1.35 25.29 -16.89
N ASN A 864 -1.42 24.48 -15.83
CA ASN A 864 -0.25 23.99 -15.09
C ASN A 864 0.03 22.51 -15.42
N THR A 865 1.25 22.03 -15.18
CA THR A 865 1.66 20.63 -15.41
C THR A 865 2.26 20.04 -14.14
N LYS A 866 1.85 18.82 -13.77
CA LYS A 866 2.46 18.03 -12.69
C LYS A 866 2.83 16.65 -13.21
N ALA A 867 4.06 16.22 -12.91
CA ALA A 867 4.58 14.91 -13.26
C ALA A 867 4.83 14.04 -12.03
N THR A 868 4.69 12.73 -12.18
CA THR A 868 5.11 11.68 -11.23
C THR A 868 5.67 10.46 -11.98
N SER A 869 6.41 9.57 -11.32
CA SER A 869 6.91 8.31 -11.93
C SER A 869 5.94 7.16 -11.69
N THR A 870 5.92 6.18 -12.60
CA THR A 870 5.08 4.98 -12.49
C THR A 870 5.53 4.01 -11.40
N VAL A 871 6.84 3.85 -11.24
CA VAL A 871 7.47 2.97 -10.23
C VAL A 871 7.20 3.40 -8.78
N LEU A 872 6.49 4.51 -8.57
CA LEU A 872 6.05 4.97 -7.24
C LEU A 872 4.71 4.35 -6.81
N PHE A 873 4.01 3.66 -7.71
CA PHE A 873 2.65 3.15 -7.49
C PHE A 873 2.45 1.68 -7.85
N ASP A 874 3.16 1.19 -8.88
CA ASP A 874 3.22 -0.24 -9.19
C ASP A 874 4.52 -0.56 -9.95
N ASP A 875 4.97 -1.80 -9.86
CA ASP A 875 6.05 -2.33 -10.67
C ASP A 875 5.56 -2.59 -12.10
N ILE A 876 6.38 -2.22 -13.08
CA ILE A 876 6.21 -2.68 -14.48
C ILE A 876 7.24 -3.79 -14.72
N PRO A 877 6.95 -5.06 -14.36
CA PRO A 877 7.96 -6.11 -14.30
C PRO A 877 8.46 -6.53 -15.67
N LYS A 878 9.66 -7.09 -15.69
CA LYS A 878 10.21 -7.80 -16.86
C LYS A 878 9.37 -9.03 -17.15
N PRO A 879 8.99 -9.35 -18.42
CA PRO A 879 8.10 -10.46 -18.71
C PRO A 879 8.66 -11.78 -18.19
N TYR A 880 7.80 -12.58 -17.55
CA TYR A 880 8.18 -13.87 -17.02
C TYR A 880 8.70 -14.79 -18.15
N THR A 881 9.83 -15.43 -17.90
CA THR A 881 10.43 -16.35 -18.88
C THR A 881 9.80 -17.73 -18.73
N HIS A 882 8.81 -18.01 -19.58
CA HIS A 882 8.03 -19.25 -19.54
C HIS A 882 8.92 -20.51 -19.61
N PRO A 883 8.63 -21.58 -18.84
CA PRO A 883 9.31 -22.87 -18.96
C PRO A 883 9.40 -23.37 -20.41
N TYR A 884 8.32 -23.15 -21.17
CA TYR A 884 8.20 -23.53 -22.58
C TYR A 884 8.53 -22.38 -23.55
N VAL A 885 9.31 -21.36 -23.17
CA VAL A 885 9.65 -20.20 -24.03
C VAL A 885 10.27 -20.60 -25.38
N ASN A 886 11.03 -21.70 -25.42
CA ASN A 886 11.62 -22.26 -26.65
C ASN A 886 10.58 -22.78 -27.66
N TRP A 887 9.31 -22.90 -27.25
CA TRP A 887 8.17 -23.32 -28.05
C TRP A 887 7.34 -22.12 -28.54
N GLY A 888 7.77 -20.88 -28.23
CA GLY A 888 7.12 -19.64 -28.65
C GLY A 888 6.25 -18.96 -27.59
N PHE A 889 6.08 -19.57 -26.41
CA PHE A 889 5.27 -19.01 -25.33
C PHE A 889 6.01 -17.86 -24.63
N GLN A 890 5.62 -16.63 -24.98
CA GLN A 890 6.08 -15.38 -24.36
C GLN A 890 4.87 -14.56 -23.93
N HIS A 891 4.72 -14.35 -22.63
CA HIS A 891 3.55 -13.68 -22.06
C HIS A 891 3.90 -12.25 -21.67
N MET A 892 3.30 -11.28 -22.37
CA MET A 892 3.41 -9.85 -22.05
C MET A 892 2.13 -9.44 -21.31
N VAL A 893 1.96 -9.99 -20.10
CA VAL A 893 0.77 -9.73 -19.27
C VAL A 893 0.79 -8.28 -18.80
N LEU A 894 -0.28 -7.55 -19.10
CA LEU A 894 -0.49 -6.17 -18.68
C LEU A 894 -0.89 -6.11 -17.19
N THR A 895 -0.14 -5.40 -16.37
CA THR A 895 -0.45 -5.07 -14.97
C THR A 895 -1.08 -3.67 -14.89
N THR A 896 -1.78 -3.30 -13.81
CA THR A 896 -2.44 -1.98 -13.72
C THR A 896 -1.70 -1.03 -12.79
N VAL A 897 -1.01 -0.03 -13.36
CA VAL A 897 -0.53 1.12 -12.57
C VAL A 897 -1.72 2.02 -12.21
N ARG A 898 -1.94 2.25 -10.91
CA ARG A 898 -2.98 3.14 -10.38
C ARG A 898 -2.35 4.34 -9.68
N ILE A 899 -2.40 5.52 -10.29
CA ILE A 899 -1.81 6.75 -9.74
C ILE A 899 -2.93 7.60 -9.10
N PRO A 900 -2.94 7.80 -7.77
CA PRO A 900 -3.94 8.65 -7.13
C PRO A 900 -3.95 10.07 -7.68
N LEU A 901 -5.13 10.59 -8.01
CA LEU A 901 -5.30 11.93 -8.56
C LEU A 901 -4.89 13.02 -7.57
N HIS A 902 -4.93 12.74 -6.26
CA HIS A 902 -4.42 13.63 -5.23
C HIS A 902 -2.91 13.94 -5.45
N THR A 903 -2.10 12.96 -5.91
CA THR A 903 -0.68 13.16 -6.29
C THR A 903 -0.50 14.30 -7.29
N PHE A 904 -1.45 14.44 -8.21
CA PHE A 904 -1.41 15.48 -9.23
C PHE A 904 -1.91 16.84 -8.75
N ILE A 905 -2.39 17.02 -7.50
CA ILE A 905 -2.81 18.32 -6.93
C ILE A 905 -2.12 18.68 -5.60
N MET A 906 -1.38 17.74 -5.00
CA MET A 906 -0.51 17.98 -3.85
C MET A 906 0.59 19.02 -4.14
N ASN A 907 1.06 19.68 -3.08
CA ASN A 907 2.04 20.78 -3.13
C ASN A 907 1.67 21.89 -4.12
N GLY A 908 0.35 22.15 -4.19
CA GLY A 908 -0.25 23.33 -4.82
C GLY A 908 0.16 23.51 -6.25
N ASN A 909 0.36 22.41 -6.96
CA ASN A 909 0.99 22.42 -8.29
C ASN A 909 0.10 23.03 -9.41
N GLY A 910 -0.97 23.75 -9.05
CA GLY A 910 -1.82 24.51 -9.95
C GLY A 910 -2.68 23.68 -10.90
N VAL A 911 -2.46 22.37 -11.01
CA VAL A 911 -3.35 21.45 -11.73
C VAL A 911 -4.68 21.39 -11.00
N THR A 912 -5.78 21.40 -11.76
CA THR A 912 -7.13 21.28 -11.20
C THR A 912 -7.82 20.07 -11.82
N LEU A 913 -8.32 19.16 -10.98
CA LEU A 913 -8.96 17.92 -11.46
C LEU A 913 -10.22 18.18 -12.28
N ASN A 914 -10.88 19.33 -12.11
CA ASN A 914 -12.08 19.70 -12.87
C ASN A 914 -11.83 20.08 -14.35
N ASN A 915 -10.57 20.19 -14.79
CA ASN A 915 -10.23 20.52 -16.17
C ASN A 915 -8.83 20.03 -16.54
N ILE A 916 -8.64 18.71 -16.54
CA ILE A 916 -7.43 18.05 -17.08
C ILE A 916 -7.52 18.05 -18.60
N ASP A 917 -6.65 18.81 -19.27
CA ASP A 917 -6.64 18.96 -20.73
C ASP A 917 -5.70 17.98 -21.44
N THR A 918 -4.69 17.45 -20.75
CA THR A 918 -3.68 16.55 -21.34
C THR A 918 -3.23 15.48 -20.34
N VAL A 919 -3.09 14.25 -20.83
CA VAL A 919 -2.32 13.17 -20.19
C VAL A 919 -1.07 12.92 -21.05
N ARG A 920 0.13 13.00 -20.48
CA ARG A 920 1.38 12.77 -21.21
C ARG A 920 2.22 11.69 -20.55
N LEU A 921 2.60 10.68 -21.32
CA LEU A 921 3.62 9.70 -20.92
C LEU A 921 4.97 10.26 -21.37
N ARG A 922 5.92 10.47 -20.45
CA ARG A 922 7.29 10.93 -20.71
C ARG A 922 8.28 9.83 -20.39
N PHE A 923 9.03 9.41 -21.39
CA PHE A 923 10.01 8.35 -21.31
C PHE A 923 11.41 8.95 -21.16
N ASN A 924 11.82 9.19 -19.91
CA ASN A 924 13.08 9.86 -19.57
C ASN A 924 14.09 8.97 -18.84
N SER A 925 13.62 8.12 -17.93
CA SER A 925 14.45 7.18 -17.17
C SER A 925 13.64 5.91 -16.88
N PRO A 926 14.05 4.73 -17.39
CA PRO A 926 15.14 4.49 -18.35
C PRO A 926 15.02 5.25 -19.68
N SER A 927 16.17 5.59 -20.27
CA SER A 927 16.26 6.37 -21.51
C SER A 927 15.92 5.58 -22.79
N THR A 928 15.67 4.28 -22.66
CA THR A 928 15.23 3.37 -23.74
C THR A 928 14.16 2.42 -23.22
N GLY A 929 13.30 1.94 -24.12
CA GLY A 929 12.29 0.94 -23.76
C GLY A 929 11.34 0.55 -24.88
N ASP A 930 10.57 -0.49 -24.62
CA ASP A 930 9.59 -1.07 -25.53
C ASP A 930 8.45 -1.70 -24.70
N ILE A 931 7.34 -0.99 -24.58
CA ILE A 931 6.19 -1.38 -23.74
C ILE A 931 4.91 -1.49 -24.55
N HIS A 932 3.93 -2.17 -23.98
CA HIS A 932 2.52 -2.10 -24.34
C HIS A 932 1.76 -1.32 -23.27
N VAL A 933 0.84 -0.44 -23.67
CA VAL A 933 -0.06 0.33 -22.78
C VAL A 933 -1.49 0.21 -23.30
N ASP A 934 -2.46 0.06 -22.40
CA ASP A 934 -3.90 -0.02 -22.70
C ASP A 934 -4.74 0.60 -21.56
N ASP A 935 -6.03 0.79 -21.79
CA ASP A 935 -7.05 1.24 -20.83
C ASP A 935 -6.61 2.43 -19.96
N VAL A 936 -6.12 3.49 -20.61
CA VAL A 936 -5.82 4.76 -19.92
C VAL A 936 -7.14 5.42 -19.55
N GLU A 937 -7.42 5.56 -18.25
CA GLU A 937 -8.71 5.97 -17.73
C GLU A 937 -8.62 6.68 -16.38
N PHE A 938 -9.56 7.59 -16.10
CA PHE A 938 -9.82 8.04 -14.72
C PHE A 938 -10.81 7.06 -14.07
N SER A 939 -10.59 6.65 -12.82
CA SER A 939 -11.41 5.63 -12.16
C SER A 939 -11.53 5.76 -10.64
N ARG A 940 -12.55 5.10 -10.08
CA ARG A 940 -12.78 4.83 -8.66
C ARG A 940 -13.67 3.59 -8.48
#